data_AF-A0A6P6L5N1-F1
#
_entry.id   AF-A0A6P6L5N1-F1
#
_cell.length_a   1.000
_cell.length_b   1.000
_cell.length_c   1.000
_cell.angle_alpha   90.00
_cell.angle_beta   90.00
_cell.angle_gamma   90.00
#
_symmetry.space_group_name_H-M   'P 1'
#
loop_
_entity.id
_entity.type
_entity.pdbx_description
1 polymer ?
#
loop_
_entity_poly.entity_id
_entity_poly.type
_entity_poly.pdbx_seq_one_letter_code
_entity_poly.pdbx_strand_id
1 'polypeptide(L)'
;MLSKYQTTTMAAIRKNKSPLMTAAVSCSRLRQVQALLRDDVNTAPDGILCSLGIDSRYNEGCSELANYLFCGLYKHNHFDMEKIPEDFPEEVLDDVIILIKAECVHLYCNPVNYGYLLPYVSHWRNLQLHCLTETEYEDEEVAEEFKISSFVSMVQDCRCIGIPYSSHGHVQKFDMFMLEKWPIIQAFALEGIGAGVFFTMKYKLTDVSQRLWQVYSSLDPASLDSLLNEDLQLFERQWSCLFSSMEIESALSMQELSEAQVAEPFRTYYSHGLISSNITDKSKSRQPFVLFGSHSTKEDLENYCFTFPSEGHQVRNTGPGGGVAKHMLLQCVAPKGPLACARTYFFGSTHVPYLGNNNTQQKGTDLQLLSHIYSAVVQSVLAGIKCFSINSSASKAKDVAEQTFHLALDNFGLIQYRGALRSKAVFSIQAVNNEGTIIPLSDEDSRFMVKTASMMVHDIPDIHCGGNLGSVVFSESFLESSVYIQQRADGALSSDSCFTVLTSSVPRHVCWLVDEADVRMSEQAQHLLKEEDGTCLGIPLTVRDSAYMFSNSLLSTPEEGKLVFFSEGILFVHPHHGSITLSMSHINTIKLYDGGSLSDVSMLFIKYQTSLLPHLPFPLHSADFSLAIALLPRTKSYKSFYSQVLPAWRKSDSELRVQHVLNDQLSPEHKSMYCRLMKLHEIHTPAANSHRAVLKTAYPQLPEQDRFLQHFAISCSVGEESVCSDHLSTVFSDRAPENIKPESKKKVVLTIIAGLPGSHKENLCDFLMEVNQNSARWEVFCPALEGSEEFSASHLQRFLSSLLAKQRETDLNSTRVVLLIPGYTDVLDVIQAITAHPDPQVHSQVTVGAVSACVNPLTSFIKHRLLFPKLLEQCSQGVVSNVIFTGLTTEQKHPLLKHMQQLIRAANPSTAFISAEKWAVRRIEDIRLILNDSSFSQSHMINARYLLYPGWWEGRFVSGRGSLSMSQHCIEFSRPLEKALFLQRCKALKSSLKPSSFTGNIYHISGKVLFSDNDRQMVVNCNSISGNVTIAPDQGTHHGPRTTNNCYLMFHGVGLTQEGLKDWLRHCAKQKVAKKIKKNKRTLTAQEIRYIHVKRHLDPLPPGYFYNGHHFVSFFGEKQNFHPLMDQFIDEYVQEANKEIEHFNREVDLQPHVDLFDP
;
A
#
# COMPACT_ATOMS: atom_id res chain seq x y z
N MET A 1 30.52 -16.02 10.81
CA MET A 1 30.62 -14.92 9.82
C MET A 1 29.25 -14.46 9.31
N LEU A 2 28.23 -15.33 9.25
CA LEU A 2 26.85 -15.05 8.83
C LEU A 2 26.14 -13.86 9.52
N SER A 3 26.35 -13.62 10.82
CA SER A 3 25.65 -12.52 11.53
C SER A 3 26.17 -11.11 11.21
N LYS A 4 27.42 -10.96 10.75
CA LYS A 4 27.96 -9.67 10.28
C LYS A 4 27.50 -9.33 8.87
N TYR A 5 27.23 -10.34 8.03
CA TYR A 5 26.74 -10.15 6.66
C TYR A 5 25.27 -9.70 6.64
N GLN A 6 24.36 -10.34 7.40
CA GLN A 6 22.94 -9.94 7.47
C GLN A 6 22.74 -8.46 7.87
N THR A 7 23.57 -7.92 8.75
CA THR A 7 23.47 -6.52 9.20
C THR A 7 23.91 -5.52 8.11
N THR A 8 24.81 -5.94 7.21
CA THR A 8 25.39 -5.10 6.15
C THR A 8 24.50 -5.13 4.89
N THR A 9 23.89 -6.27 4.59
CA THR A 9 22.93 -6.43 3.47
C THR A 9 21.59 -5.73 3.76
N MET A 10 21.08 -5.78 5.01
CA MET A 10 19.92 -4.96 5.41
C MET A 10 20.19 -3.45 5.34
N ALA A 11 21.44 -3.02 5.51
CA ALA A 11 21.83 -1.62 5.35
C ALA A 11 21.96 -1.20 3.88
N ALA A 12 22.36 -2.12 2.98
CA ALA A 12 22.37 -1.91 1.54
C ALA A 12 20.94 -1.83 0.95
N ILE A 13 20.02 -2.68 1.42
CA ILE A 13 18.58 -2.63 1.05
C ILE A 13 17.90 -1.37 1.61
N ARG A 14 18.33 -0.87 2.77
CA ARG A 14 17.90 0.46 3.27
C ARG A 14 18.43 1.63 2.43
N LYS A 15 19.56 1.47 1.74
CA LYS A 15 20.17 2.49 0.89
C LYS A 15 19.55 2.54 -0.51
N ASN A 16 19.01 1.43 -1.00
CA ASN A 16 18.29 1.33 -2.27
C ASN A 16 16.82 0.92 -2.05
N LYS A 17 16.10 1.60 -1.14
CA LYS A 17 14.63 1.54 -1.17
C LYS A 17 14.20 2.18 -2.47
N SER A 18 13.80 1.38 -3.45
CA SER A 18 12.89 1.90 -4.45
C SER A 18 11.70 2.52 -3.70
N PRO A 19 11.25 3.73 -4.08
CA PRO A 19 10.08 4.35 -3.48
C PRO A 19 8.78 3.53 -3.64
N LEU A 20 8.82 2.39 -4.37
CA LEU A 20 7.71 1.47 -4.63
C LEU A 20 7.03 0.88 -3.39
N MET A 21 7.73 0.63 -2.28
CA MET A 21 7.21 -0.25 -1.22
C MET A 21 6.67 0.52 0.00
N THR A 22 5.34 0.59 0.10
CA THR A 22 4.64 0.98 1.33
C THR A 22 3.72 -0.13 1.82
N ALA A 23 3.53 -0.20 3.14
CA ALA A 23 2.57 -1.11 3.77
C ALA A 23 1.15 -0.97 3.16
N ALA A 24 0.78 0.26 2.83
CA ALA A 24 -0.48 0.61 2.20
C ALA A 24 -0.72 -0.14 0.88
N VAL A 25 0.26 -0.13 -0.02
CA VAL A 25 0.15 -0.81 -1.33
C VAL A 25 -0.01 -2.31 -1.13
N SER A 26 0.82 -2.93 -0.29
CA SER A 26 0.73 -4.39 -0.05
C SER A 26 -0.62 -4.80 0.54
N CYS A 27 -1.13 -4.04 1.52
CA CYS A 27 -2.46 -4.29 2.08
C CYS A 27 -3.58 -4.05 1.05
N SER A 28 -3.46 -3.03 0.19
CA SER A 28 -4.44 -2.74 -0.86
C SER A 28 -4.51 -3.87 -1.89
N ARG A 29 -3.36 -4.33 -2.39
CA ARG A 29 -3.26 -5.46 -3.33
C ARG A 29 -3.88 -6.74 -2.75
N LEU A 30 -3.55 -7.06 -1.49
CA LEU A 30 -4.14 -8.20 -0.81
C LEU A 30 -5.67 -8.06 -0.71
N ARG A 31 -6.20 -6.89 -0.34
CA ARG A 31 -7.64 -6.65 -0.25
C ARG A 31 -8.35 -6.84 -1.59
N GLN A 32 -7.76 -6.38 -2.69
CA GLN A 32 -8.33 -6.58 -4.04
C GLN A 32 -8.40 -8.07 -4.39
N VAL A 33 -7.37 -8.85 -4.06
CA VAL A 33 -7.41 -10.32 -4.24
C VAL A 33 -8.44 -10.98 -3.31
N GLN A 34 -8.56 -10.52 -2.06
CA GLN A 34 -9.55 -11.03 -1.11
C GLN A 34 -10.99 -10.67 -1.48
N ALA A 35 -11.22 -9.57 -2.20
CA ALA A 35 -12.54 -9.18 -2.68
C ALA A 35 -13.13 -10.25 -3.64
N LEU A 36 -12.28 -10.87 -4.47
CA LEU A 36 -12.67 -11.97 -5.37
C LEU A 36 -13.23 -13.21 -4.65
N LEU A 37 -12.96 -13.34 -3.33
CA LEU A 37 -13.45 -14.43 -2.49
C LEU A 37 -14.79 -14.11 -1.81
N ARG A 38 -15.23 -12.85 -1.85
CA ARG A 38 -16.48 -12.38 -1.24
C ARG A 38 -17.62 -12.27 -2.25
N ASP A 39 -17.28 -12.19 -3.54
CA ASP A 39 -18.24 -12.05 -4.63
C ASP A 39 -18.79 -13.42 -5.08
N ASP A 40 -20.11 -13.56 -5.04
CA ASP A 40 -20.91 -14.77 -5.31
C ASP A 40 -20.85 -15.90 -4.28
N VAL A 41 -21.88 -15.93 -3.42
CA VAL A 41 -22.15 -16.91 -2.34
C VAL A 41 -22.12 -18.39 -2.80
N ASN A 42 -22.20 -18.67 -4.11
CA ASN A 42 -22.26 -20.04 -4.64
C ASN A 42 -21.15 -20.42 -5.63
N THR A 43 -20.26 -19.49 -6.05
CA THR A 43 -19.19 -19.80 -7.03
C THR A 43 -17.78 -19.38 -6.61
N ALA A 44 -17.64 -18.52 -5.60
CA ALA A 44 -16.32 -18.15 -5.09
C ALA A 44 -15.62 -19.34 -4.39
N PRO A 45 -14.29 -19.49 -4.57
CA PRO A 45 -13.51 -20.42 -3.77
C PRO A 45 -13.36 -19.90 -2.32
N ASP A 46 -13.14 -20.81 -1.36
CA ASP A 46 -12.89 -20.46 0.04
C ASP A 46 -11.50 -19.81 0.25
N GLY A 47 -10.59 -20.04 -0.70
CA GLY A 47 -9.29 -19.37 -0.75
C GLY A 47 -8.55 -19.62 -2.06
N ILE A 48 -7.56 -18.78 -2.34
CA ILE A 48 -6.66 -18.90 -3.50
C ILE A 48 -5.32 -19.45 -3.04
N LEU A 49 -4.90 -20.57 -3.63
CA LEU A 49 -3.62 -21.22 -3.35
C LEU A 49 -2.58 -20.79 -4.40
N CYS A 50 -1.47 -20.26 -3.92
CA CYS A 50 -0.33 -19.84 -4.72
C CYS A 50 0.93 -20.54 -4.18
N SER A 51 1.51 -21.43 -4.96
CA SER A 51 2.75 -22.13 -4.62
C SER A 51 3.80 -21.80 -5.68
N LEU A 52 4.99 -21.37 -5.25
CA LEU A 52 6.08 -21.00 -6.15
C LEU A 52 7.02 -22.18 -6.42
N GLY A 53 7.89 -22.00 -7.43
CA GLY A 53 8.99 -22.91 -7.73
C GLY A 53 8.59 -24.33 -8.10
N ILE A 54 9.44 -25.28 -7.71
CA ILE A 54 9.29 -26.70 -8.05
C ILE A 54 7.99 -27.31 -7.50
N ASP A 55 7.49 -26.82 -6.36
CA ASP A 55 6.30 -27.35 -5.68
C ASP A 55 5.02 -27.20 -6.53
N SER A 56 4.96 -26.20 -7.42
CA SER A 56 3.90 -26.05 -8.43
C SER A 56 4.34 -26.40 -9.86
N ARG A 57 5.51 -27.02 -10.01
CA ARG A 57 6.18 -27.23 -11.32
C ARG A 57 6.37 -25.92 -12.10
N TYR A 58 6.79 -24.86 -11.40
CA TYR A 58 7.05 -23.53 -11.95
C TYR A 58 5.81 -22.95 -12.65
N ASN A 59 4.65 -23.02 -11.99
CA ASN A 59 3.43 -22.49 -12.55
C ASN A 59 3.50 -20.95 -12.67
N GLU A 60 3.41 -20.45 -13.90
CA GLU A 60 3.54 -19.01 -14.18
C GLU A 60 2.42 -18.16 -13.56
N GLY A 61 1.20 -18.69 -13.44
CA GLY A 61 0.08 -17.98 -12.82
C GLY A 61 0.29 -17.72 -11.33
N CYS A 62 0.86 -18.69 -10.60
CA CYS A 62 1.33 -18.51 -9.23
C CYS A 62 2.43 -17.44 -9.14
N SER A 63 3.43 -17.49 -10.03
CA SER A 63 4.50 -16.49 -10.07
C SER A 63 3.97 -15.09 -10.36
N GLU A 64 2.97 -14.94 -11.22
CA GLU A 64 2.32 -13.67 -11.51
C GLU A 64 1.59 -13.10 -10.29
N LEU A 65 0.84 -13.93 -9.56
CA LEU A 65 0.17 -13.52 -8.31
C LEU A 65 1.17 -13.10 -7.23
N ALA A 66 2.24 -13.87 -7.03
CA ALA A 66 3.28 -13.51 -6.08
C ALA A 66 3.97 -12.19 -6.48
N ASN A 67 4.25 -11.99 -7.77
CA ASN A 67 4.81 -10.75 -8.28
C ASN A 67 3.90 -9.54 -8.03
N TYR A 68 2.61 -9.72 -8.21
CA TYR A 68 1.64 -8.70 -7.84
C TYR A 68 1.68 -8.42 -6.33
N LEU A 69 1.59 -9.42 -5.45
CA LEU A 69 1.55 -9.19 -4.00
C LEU A 69 2.86 -8.59 -3.43
N PHE A 70 4.01 -8.95 -4.01
CA PHE A 70 5.34 -8.57 -3.53
C PHE A 70 6.03 -7.51 -4.40
N CYS A 71 5.26 -6.73 -5.17
CA CYS A 71 5.78 -5.60 -5.96
C CYS A 71 6.95 -5.96 -6.89
N GLY A 72 6.87 -7.12 -7.55
CA GLY A 72 7.86 -7.59 -8.52
C GLY A 72 9.09 -8.28 -7.94
N LEU A 73 9.06 -8.68 -6.66
CA LEU A 73 10.17 -9.39 -6.00
C LEU A 73 10.59 -10.68 -6.75
N TYR A 74 9.63 -11.38 -7.34
CA TYR A 74 9.83 -12.66 -8.07
C TYR A 74 9.80 -12.47 -9.59
N LYS A 75 10.03 -11.25 -10.09
CA LYS A 75 9.93 -10.97 -11.53
C LYS A 75 11.22 -11.46 -12.17
N HIS A 76 11.14 -12.55 -12.93
CA HIS A 76 12.26 -13.11 -13.68
C HIS A 76 12.62 -12.21 -14.88
N ASN A 77 13.14 -11.01 -14.62
CA ASN A 77 13.79 -10.21 -15.64
C ASN A 77 15.27 -10.61 -15.65
N HIS A 78 15.68 -11.42 -16.62
CA HIS A 78 17.08 -11.80 -16.87
C HIS A 78 18.06 -10.62 -17.02
N PHE A 79 17.56 -9.38 -17.10
CA PHE A 79 18.36 -8.17 -17.25
C PHE A 79 18.67 -7.42 -15.93
N ASP A 80 18.06 -7.80 -14.80
CA ASP A 80 18.13 -7.03 -13.54
C ASP A 80 18.78 -7.85 -12.40
N MET A 81 19.79 -8.66 -12.73
CA MET A 81 20.59 -9.50 -11.81
C MET A 81 21.38 -8.71 -10.74
N GLU A 82 21.30 -7.38 -10.70
CA GLU A 82 22.01 -6.56 -9.71
C GLU A 82 21.26 -6.40 -8.37
N LYS A 83 19.97 -6.76 -8.28
CA LYS A 83 19.13 -6.45 -7.10
C LYS A 83 18.94 -7.62 -6.12
N ILE A 84 19.18 -8.85 -6.53
CA ILE A 84 19.17 -10.03 -5.64
C ILE A 84 20.64 -10.39 -5.40
N PRO A 85 21.11 -10.52 -4.15
CA PRO A 85 22.49 -10.96 -3.92
C PRO A 85 22.71 -12.30 -4.64
N GLU A 86 23.75 -12.39 -5.46
CA GLU A 86 24.21 -13.58 -6.22
C GLU A 86 24.45 -14.84 -5.35
N ASP A 87 24.17 -14.78 -4.05
CA ASP A 87 24.55 -15.76 -3.03
C ASP A 87 23.54 -16.90 -2.81
N PHE A 88 22.31 -16.83 -3.35
CA PHE A 88 21.29 -17.88 -3.12
C PHE A 88 20.66 -18.43 -4.41
N PRO A 89 20.49 -19.76 -4.54
CA PRO A 89 19.80 -20.38 -5.67
C PRO A 89 18.34 -19.92 -5.75
N GLU A 90 17.82 -19.78 -6.98
CA GLU A 90 16.40 -19.46 -7.24
C GLU A 90 15.45 -20.45 -6.53
N GLU A 91 15.82 -21.73 -6.45
CA GLU A 91 15.07 -22.78 -5.75
C GLU A 91 14.83 -22.47 -4.26
N VAL A 92 15.77 -21.77 -3.61
CA VAL A 92 15.64 -21.37 -2.19
C VAL A 92 14.70 -20.17 -2.04
N LEU A 93 14.69 -19.26 -3.02
CA LEU A 93 13.82 -18.08 -2.99
C LEU A 93 12.37 -18.45 -3.31
N ASP A 94 12.16 -19.44 -4.16
CA ASP A 94 10.84 -19.90 -4.59
C ASP A 94 10.16 -20.88 -3.62
N ASP A 95 10.81 -21.29 -2.52
CA ASP A 95 10.21 -22.13 -1.46
C ASP A 95 9.24 -21.32 -0.57
N VAL A 96 8.08 -20.99 -1.17
CA VAL A 96 7.01 -20.17 -0.59
C VAL A 96 5.63 -20.70 -1.01
N ILE A 97 4.74 -20.85 -0.04
CA ILE A 97 3.34 -21.24 -0.25
C ILE A 97 2.43 -20.23 0.44
N ILE A 98 1.47 -19.70 -0.31
CA ILE A 98 0.50 -18.70 0.14
C ILE A 98 -0.90 -19.24 -0.05
N LEU A 99 -1.71 -19.18 0.99
CA LEU A 99 -3.15 -19.42 0.91
C LEU A 99 -3.89 -18.18 1.40
N ILE A 100 -4.54 -17.48 0.47
CA ILE A 100 -5.30 -16.26 0.73
C ILE A 100 -6.76 -16.64 0.94
N LYS A 101 -7.31 -16.35 2.12
CA LYS A 101 -8.75 -16.50 2.44
C LYS A 101 -9.39 -15.13 2.60
N ALA A 102 -10.72 -15.08 2.66
CA ALA A 102 -11.48 -13.82 2.74
C ALA A 102 -11.16 -12.95 3.97
N GLU A 103 -10.74 -13.55 5.08
CA GLU A 103 -10.42 -12.85 6.34
C GLU A 103 -9.01 -13.10 6.89
N CYS A 104 -8.23 -14.02 6.30
CA CYS A 104 -6.89 -14.36 6.80
C CYS A 104 -5.97 -14.84 5.69
N VAL A 105 -4.67 -14.84 5.96
CA VAL A 105 -3.64 -15.31 5.02
C VAL A 105 -2.73 -16.29 5.72
N HIS A 106 -2.51 -17.44 5.11
CA HIS A 106 -1.47 -18.37 5.55
C HIS A 106 -0.27 -18.22 4.61
N LEU A 107 0.92 -18.13 5.19
CA LEU A 107 2.17 -18.03 4.47
C LEU A 107 3.16 -19.03 5.06
N TYR A 108 3.60 -19.99 4.25
CA TYR A 108 4.78 -20.78 4.52
C TYR A 108 5.96 -20.17 3.78
N CYS A 109 7.08 -20.06 4.47
CA CYS A 109 8.35 -19.66 3.87
C CYS A 109 9.50 -20.25 4.67
N ASN A 110 10.62 -20.54 4.01
CA ASN A 110 11.86 -20.90 4.68
C ASN A 110 12.47 -19.70 5.47
N PRO A 111 13.42 -19.94 6.38
CA PRO A 111 14.03 -18.88 7.19
C PRO A 111 14.77 -17.80 6.38
N VAL A 112 15.22 -18.13 5.16
CA VAL A 112 15.88 -17.19 4.24
C VAL A 112 14.86 -16.18 3.71
N ASN A 113 13.76 -16.66 3.13
CA ASN A 113 12.66 -15.84 2.60
C ASN A 113 11.97 -15.02 3.68
N TYR A 114 11.92 -15.52 4.92
CA TYR A 114 11.32 -14.80 6.03
C TYR A 114 11.81 -13.35 6.14
N GLY A 115 13.12 -13.10 6.01
CA GLY A 115 13.68 -11.76 6.11
C GLY A 115 13.26 -10.82 4.97
N TYR A 116 13.10 -11.37 3.76
CA TYR A 116 12.74 -10.63 2.55
C TYR A 116 11.24 -10.37 2.44
N LEU A 117 10.40 -11.31 2.88
CA LEU A 117 8.94 -11.22 2.81
C LEU A 117 8.37 -10.35 3.94
N LEU A 118 9.05 -10.27 5.09
CA LEU A 118 8.54 -9.56 6.27
C LEU A 118 8.06 -8.12 6.01
N PRO A 119 8.78 -7.28 5.26
CA PRO A 119 8.34 -5.91 4.97
C PRO A 119 7.02 -5.83 4.20
N TYR A 120 6.71 -6.85 3.38
CA TYR A 120 5.47 -6.94 2.61
C TYR A 120 4.33 -7.45 3.48
N VAL A 121 4.56 -8.55 4.21
CA VAL A 121 3.45 -9.31 4.83
C VAL A 121 3.15 -8.92 6.27
N SER A 122 4.10 -8.32 7.02
CA SER A 122 3.91 -8.05 8.45
C SER A 122 2.74 -7.12 8.81
N HIS A 123 2.21 -6.38 7.83
CA HIS A 123 1.05 -5.51 7.97
C HIS A 123 -0.27 -6.20 7.62
N TRP A 124 -0.23 -7.40 7.05
CA TRP A 124 -1.41 -8.16 6.67
C TRP A 124 -2.18 -8.62 7.91
N ARG A 125 -3.50 -8.46 7.85
CA ARG A 125 -4.42 -8.79 8.93
C ARG A 125 -4.63 -10.30 8.98
N ASN A 126 -4.67 -10.85 10.20
CA ASN A 126 -4.83 -12.27 10.50
C ASN A 126 -3.81 -13.15 9.76
N LEU A 127 -2.56 -12.70 9.67
CA LEU A 127 -1.47 -13.44 9.04
C LEU A 127 -1.03 -14.62 9.90
N GLN A 128 -0.90 -15.79 9.28
CA GLN A 128 -0.31 -16.98 9.89
C GLN A 128 0.99 -17.37 9.19
N LEU A 129 2.10 -17.14 9.89
CA LEU A 129 3.44 -17.45 9.42
C LEU A 129 3.86 -18.86 9.85
N HIS A 130 4.04 -19.73 8.88
CA HIS A 130 4.57 -21.09 9.04
C HIS A 130 6.04 -21.07 8.62
N CYS A 131 6.92 -20.83 9.57
CA CYS A 131 8.37 -20.75 9.33
C CYS A 131 9.12 -21.37 10.51
N LEU A 132 10.04 -22.27 10.21
CA LEU A 132 10.98 -22.84 11.18
C LEU A 132 12.01 -21.80 11.64
N THR A 133 12.71 -22.10 12.73
CA THR A 133 13.92 -21.34 13.09
C THR A 133 15.10 -21.76 12.21
N GLU A 134 16.11 -20.90 12.09
CA GLU A 134 17.31 -21.20 11.28
C GLU A 134 17.98 -22.51 11.72
N THR A 135 17.99 -22.81 13.02
CA THR A 135 18.57 -24.03 13.59
C THR A 135 17.76 -25.29 13.30
N GLU A 136 16.43 -25.18 13.22
CA GLU A 136 15.56 -26.33 12.95
C GLU A 136 15.52 -26.65 11.45
N TYR A 137 15.80 -25.66 10.59
CA TYR A 137 15.80 -25.80 9.14
C TYR A 137 17.08 -26.45 8.59
N GLU A 138 18.13 -26.58 9.40
CA GLU A 138 19.35 -27.31 9.00
C GLU A 138 19.10 -28.81 8.77
N ASP A 139 18.01 -29.35 9.34
CA ASP A 139 17.56 -30.72 9.12
C ASP A 139 16.53 -30.77 7.97
N GLU A 140 16.95 -31.27 6.82
CA GLU A 140 16.14 -31.33 5.60
C GLU A 140 14.88 -32.20 5.76
N GLU A 141 14.95 -33.31 6.50
CA GLU A 141 13.80 -34.19 6.72
C GLU A 141 12.74 -33.47 7.56
N VAL A 142 13.16 -32.83 8.65
CA VAL A 142 12.27 -32.04 9.50
C VAL A 142 11.69 -30.83 8.75
N ALA A 143 12.47 -30.19 7.89
CA ALA A 143 12.01 -29.06 7.08
C ALA A 143 10.91 -29.48 6.09
N GLU A 144 11.10 -30.57 5.36
CA GLU A 144 10.11 -31.10 4.41
C GLU A 144 8.84 -31.60 5.12
N GLU A 145 8.97 -32.35 6.22
CA GLU A 145 7.82 -32.75 7.04
C GLU A 145 7.03 -31.55 7.58
N PHE A 146 7.74 -30.49 8.00
CA PHE A 146 7.13 -29.25 8.45
C PHE A 146 6.38 -28.53 7.32
N LYS A 147 6.95 -28.48 6.10
CA LYS A 147 6.28 -27.90 4.93
C LYS A 147 4.97 -28.62 4.62
N ILE A 148 5.00 -29.95 4.56
CA ILE A 148 3.81 -30.77 4.26
C ILE A 148 2.74 -30.61 5.35
N SER A 149 3.13 -30.70 6.63
CA SER A 149 2.19 -30.54 7.75
C SER A 149 1.60 -29.12 7.83
N SER A 150 2.41 -28.11 7.49
CA SER A 150 1.93 -26.72 7.35
C SER A 150 0.91 -26.62 6.23
N PHE A 151 1.19 -27.17 5.05
CA PHE A 151 0.26 -27.18 3.91
C PHE A 151 -1.09 -27.84 4.27
N VAL A 152 -1.07 -29.01 4.93
CA VAL A 152 -2.28 -29.70 5.40
C VAL A 152 -3.11 -28.81 6.34
N SER A 153 -2.44 -28.13 7.28
CA SER A 153 -3.06 -27.19 8.22
C SER A 153 -3.71 -25.99 7.52
N MET A 154 -3.06 -25.45 6.47
CA MET A 154 -3.59 -24.31 5.71
C MET A 154 -4.93 -24.62 5.04
N VAL A 155 -5.05 -25.78 4.39
CA VAL A 155 -6.22 -26.16 3.57
C VAL A 155 -7.34 -26.84 4.36
N GLN A 156 -7.12 -27.18 5.64
CA GLN A 156 -8.01 -28.02 6.44
C GLN A 156 -9.47 -27.53 6.48
N ASP A 157 -9.69 -26.21 6.51
CA ASP A 157 -11.01 -25.59 6.62
C ASP A 157 -11.63 -25.19 5.27
N CYS A 158 -11.01 -25.56 4.15
CA CYS A 158 -11.49 -25.24 2.81
C CYS A 158 -12.33 -26.38 2.23
N ARG A 159 -13.27 -26.06 1.34
CA ARG A 159 -14.04 -27.00 0.51
C ARG A 159 -13.74 -26.78 -0.97
N CYS A 160 -13.60 -25.53 -1.39
CA CYS A 160 -13.27 -25.11 -2.74
C CYS A 160 -12.02 -24.23 -2.74
N ILE A 161 -11.06 -24.51 -3.61
CA ILE A 161 -9.78 -23.78 -3.69
C ILE A 161 -9.59 -23.24 -5.11
N GLY A 162 -9.30 -21.95 -5.20
CA GLY A 162 -8.96 -21.25 -6.42
C GLY A 162 -7.48 -21.42 -6.76
N ILE A 163 -7.17 -21.69 -8.02
CA ILE A 163 -5.80 -21.82 -8.52
C ILE A 163 -5.55 -20.79 -9.63
N PRO A 164 -4.53 -19.93 -9.52
CA PRO A 164 -4.07 -19.09 -10.62
C PRO A 164 -3.29 -19.98 -11.61
N TYR A 165 -4.01 -20.67 -12.49
CA TYR A 165 -3.41 -21.72 -13.32
C TYR A 165 -2.64 -21.18 -14.54
N SER A 166 -3.12 -20.09 -15.14
CA SER A 166 -2.59 -19.51 -16.37
C SER A 166 -2.08 -18.09 -16.15
N SER A 167 -1.01 -17.73 -16.85
CA SER A 167 -0.49 -16.36 -16.91
C SER A 167 -1.16 -15.60 -18.06
N HIS A 168 -1.22 -14.27 -17.98
CA HIS A 168 -1.77 -13.45 -19.07
C HIS A 168 -1.07 -13.71 -20.42
N GLY A 169 0.25 -13.93 -20.41
CA GLY A 169 1.04 -14.12 -21.64
C GLY A 169 0.93 -15.52 -22.25
N HIS A 170 0.56 -16.52 -21.44
CA HIS A 170 0.51 -17.92 -21.84
C HIS A 170 -0.76 -18.60 -21.30
N VAL A 171 -1.89 -18.36 -21.98
CA VAL A 171 -3.19 -18.96 -21.63
C VAL A 171 -3.14 -20.48 -21.77
N GLN A 172 -3.28 -21.19 -20.65
CA GLN A 172 -3.32 -22.65 -20.60
C GLN A 172 -4.74 -23.13 -20.29
N LYS A 173 -5.15 -24.26 -20.88
CA LYS A 173 -6.42 -24.89 -20.53
C LYS A 173 -6.31 -25.52 -19.14
N PHE A 174 -7.22 -25.15 -18.24
CA PHE A 174 -7.27 -25.70 -16.88
C PHE A 174 -7.41 -27.24 -16.89
N ASP A 175 -6.46 -27.94 -16.26
CA ASP A 175 -6.46 -29.39 -16.13
C ASP A 175 -6.17 -29.81 -14.68
N MET A 176 -7.19 -30.34 -14.01
CA MET A 176 -7.11 -30.82 -12.62
C MET A 176 -6.13 -31.97 -12.45
N PHE A 177 -5.94 -32.83 -13.47
CA PHE A 177 -5.01 -33.96 -13.37
C PHE A 177 -3.55 -33.51 -13.45
N MET A 178 -3.28 -32.36 -14.07
CA MET A 178 -1.94 -31.75 -14.05
C MET A 178 -1.62 -31.15 -12.69
N LEU A 179 -2.63 -30.63 -11.97
CA LEU A 179 -2.47 -30.16 -10.59
C LEU A 179 -2.15 -31.32 -9.63
N GLU A 180 -2.78 -32.49 -9.78
CA GLU A 180 -2.46 -33.66 -8.95
C GLU A 180 -1.02 -34.17 -9.12
N LYS A 181 -0.30 -33.69 -10.15
CA LYS A 181 1.11 -33.99 -10.38
C LYS A 181 2.07 -32.99 -9.71
N TRP A 182 1.57 -31.91 -9.11
CA TRP A 182 2.39 -30.95 -8.37
C TRP A 182 3.00 -31.62 -7.14
N PRO A 183 4.33 -31.51 -6.91
CA PRO A 183 5.00 -32.18 -5.79
C PRO A 183 4.32 -31.96 -4.44
N ILE A 184 3.93 -30.73 -4.10
CA ILE A 184 3.26 -30.43 -2.83
C ILE A 184 1.87 -31.07 -2.72
N ILE A 185 1.14 -31.17 -3.83
CA ILE A 185 -0.17 -31.84 -3.90
C ILE A 185 0.00 -33.36 -3.78
N GLN A 186 1.04 -33.93 -4.38
CA GLN A 186 1.37 -35.34 -4.21
C GLN A 186 1.76 -35.65 -2.76
N ALA A 187 2.54 -34.76 -2.12
CA ALA A 187 2.93 -34.91 -0.73
C ALA A 187 1.75 -34.89 0.24
N PHE A 188 0.66 -34.15 -0.09
CA PHE A 188 -0.57 -34.17 0.68
C PHE A 188 -1.22 -35.56 0.77
N ALA A 189 -1.06 -36.40 -0.24
CA ALA A 189 -1.62 -37.75 -0.27
C ALA A 189 -0.81 -38.79 0.54
N LEU A 190 0.38 -38.44 1.03
CA LEU A 190 1.24 -39.36 1.80
C LEU A 190 0.57 -39.78 3.11
N GLU A 191 0.60 -41.09 3.40
CA GLU A 191 0.12 -41.63 4.67
C GLU A 191 1.10 -41.29 5.82
N GLY A 192 0.57 -40.86 6.96
CA GLY A 192 1.34 -40.51 8.16
C GLY A 192 1.58 -39.01 8.35
N ILE A 193 2.17 -38.35 7.35
CA ILE A 193 2.48 -36.90 7.39
C ILE A 193 1.39 -36.07 6.69
N GLY A 194 0.90 -36.57 5.54
CA GLY A 194 -0.18 -35.96 4.77
C GLY A 194 -1.57 -36.35 5.26
N ALA A 195 -2.60 -35.99 4.49
CA ALA A 195 -3.99 -36.34 4.79
C ALA A 195 -4.36 -37.78 4.37
N GLY A 196 -3.49 -38.50 3.64
CA GLY A 196 -3.71 -39.89 3.20
C GLY A 196 -4.78 -40.05 2.11
N VAL A 197 -5.19 -38.96 1.45
CA VAL A 197 -6.18 -38.97 0.35
C VAL A 197 -5.74 -38.02 -0.76
N PHE A 198 -6.14 -38.32 -2.00
CA PHE A 198 -5.91 -37.42 -3.14
C PHE A 198 -6.55 -36.06 -2.90
N PHE A 199 -5.86 -34.99 -3.33
CA PHE A 199 -6.26 -33.63 -3.03
C PHE A 199 -7.57 -33.25 -3.73
N THR A 200 -7.69 -33.60 -5.02
CA THR A 200 -8.92 -33.40 -5.81
C THR A 200 -10.11 -34.25 -5.36
N MET A 201 -9.89 -35.32 -4.58
CA MET A 201 -10.99 -36.07 -3.96
C MET A 201 -11.58 -35.37 -2.73
N LYS A 202 -10.77 -34.56 -2.05
CA LYS A 202 -11.18 -33.84 -0.83
C LYS A 202 -11.66 -32.42 -1.10
N TYR A 203 -11.01 -31.70 -2.03
CA TYR A 203 -11.29 -30.30 -2.32
C TYR A 203 -11.69 -30.11 -3.79
N LYS A 204 -12.67 -29.23 -4.03
CA LYS A 204 -13.05 -28.78 -5.37
C LYS A 204 -12.05 -27.71 -5.85
N LEU A 205 -11.54 -27.82 -7.06
CA LEU A 205 -10.59 -26.84 -7.63
C LEU A 205 -11.24 -26.01 -8.73
N THR A 206 -10.95 -24.71 -8.74
CA THR A 206 -11.46 -23.76 -9.75
C THR A 206 -10.35 -22.86 -10.26
N ASP A 207 -10.34 -22.58 -11.56
CA ASP A 207 -9.43 -21.59 -12.14
C ASP A 207 -9.88 -20.17 -11.78
N VAL A 208 -8.97 -19.35 -11.28
CA VAL A 208 -9.20 -17.93 -10.94
C VAL A 208 -8.40 -16.96 -11.81
N SER A 209 -7.64 -17.46 -12.79
CA SER A 209 -6.70 -16.66 -13.60
C SER A 209 -7.37 -15.42 -14.20
N GLN A 210 -8.51 -15.59 -14.89
CA GLN A 210 -9.21 -14.48 -15.55
C GLN A 210 -9.71 -13.39 -14.58
N ARG A 211 -10.11 -13.75 -13.36
CA ARG A 211 -10.54 -12.77 -12.36
C ARG A 211 -9.35 -12.01 -11.78
N LEU A 212 -8.24 -12.69 -11.57
CA LEU A 212 -6.99 -12.06 -11.13
C LEU A 212 -6.42 -11.11 -12.19
N TRP A 213 -6.61 -11.44 -13.46
CA TRP A 213 -6.18 -10.61 -14.57
C TRP A 213 -6.80 -9.21 -14.61
N GLN A 214 -8.09 -9.13 -14.26
CA GLN A 214 -8.79 -7.86 -14.07
C GLN A 214 -8.16 -7.04 -12.93
N VAL A 215 -7.78 -7.70 -11.83
CA VAL A 215 -7.11 -7.05 -10.69
C VAL A 215 -5.73 -6.51 -11.08
N TYR A 216 -4.94 -7.26 -11.84
CA TYR A 216 -3.58 -6.82 -12.26
C TYR A 216 -3.61 -5.67 -13.26
N SER A 217 -4.71 -5.52 -14.01
CA SER A 217 -4.89 -4.47 -15.01
C SER A 217 -5.10 -3.08 -14.40
N SER A 218 -5.53 -3.00 -13.13
CA SER A 218 -5.73 -1.74 -12.41
C SER A 218 -4.40 -1.12 -11.99
N LEU A 219 -4.24 0.20 -12.16
CA LEU A 219 -3.08 0.90 -11.61
C LEU A 219 -3.25 1.11 -10.11
N ASP A 220 -2.15 0.89 -9.40
CA ASP A 220 -1.98 1.27 -8.00
C ASP A 220 -0.70 2.10 -7.86
N PRO A 221 -0.36 2.62 -6.67
CA PRO A 221 0.82 3.47 -6.52
C PRO A 221 2.15 2.82 -6.95
N ALA A 222 2.30 1.50 -6.82
CA ALA A 222 3.54 0.83 -7.22
C ALA A 222 3.60 0.61 -8.73
N SER A 223 2.48 0.23 -9.36
CA SER A 223 2.37 0.12 -10.82
C SER A 223 2.47 1.49 -11.49
N LEU A 224 1.93 2.55 -10.86
CA LEU A 224 2.08 3.93 -11.32
C LEU A 224 3.54 4.41 -11.24
N ASP A 225 4.26 4.08 -10.16
CA ASP A 225 5.68 4.44 -10.05
C ASP A 225 6.52 3.73 -11.12
N SER A 226 6.23 2.46 -11.43
CA SER A 226 6.84 1.73 -12.55
C SER A 226 6.51 2.37 -13.90
N LEU A 227 5.24 2.73 -14.15
CA LEU A 227 4.82 3.42 -15.37
C LEU A 227 5.55 4.77 -15.54
N LEU A 228 5.72 5.53 -14.46
CA LEU A 228 6.39 6.85 -14.50
C LEU A 228 7.91 6.72 -14.70
N ASN A 229 8.55 5.78 -14.03
CA ASN A 229 10.02 5.66 -14.02
C ASN A 229 10.58 4.83 -15.18
N GLU A 230 9.82 3.88 -15.73
CA GLU A 230 10.29 2.98 -16.79
C GLU A 230 9.59 3.33 -18.12
N ASP A 231 8.29 3.07 -18.21
CA ASP A 231 7.55 3.14 -19.48
C ASP A 231 7.48 4.55 -20.05
N LEU A 232 7.23 5.55 -19.21
CA LEU A 232 7.13 6.93 -19.66
C LEU A 232 8.49 7.47 -20.13
N GLN A 233 9.59 7.12 -19.46
CA GLN A 233 10.92 7.54 -19.90
C GLN A 233 11.26 6.95 -21.27
N LEU A 234 10.94 5.67 -21.48
CA LEU A 234 11.11 5.02 -22.77
C LEU A 234 10.24 5.65 -23.86
N PHE A 235 9.01 6.04 -23.51
CA PHE A 235 8.08 6.72 -24.40
C PHE A 235 8.57 8.14 -24.79
N GLU A 236 8.97 8.97 -23.82
CA GLU A 236 9.50 10.32 -24.05
C GLU A 236 10.80 10.31 -24.85
N ARG A 237 11.64 9.29 -24.67
CA ARG A 237 12.85 9.09 -25.46
C ARG A 237 12.54 8.96 -26.95
N GLN A 238 11.42 8.35 -27.33
CA GLN A 238 11.06 8.24 -28.75
C GLN A 238 10.75 9.59 -29.39
N TRP A 239 10.07 10.47 -28.66
CA TRP A 239 9.84 11.84 -29.09
C TRP A 239 11.16 12.61 -29.22
N SER A 240 12.07 12.44 -28.26
CA SER A 240 13.40 13.04 -28.30
C SER A 240 14.20 12.57 -29.52
N CYS A 241 14.18 11.26 -29.82
CA CYS A 241 14.80 10.71 -31.03
C CYS A 241 14.22 11.33 -32.30
N LEU A 242 12.89 11.50 -32.40
CA LEU A 242 12.26 12.16 -33.54
C LEU A 242 12.74 13.61 -33.70
N PHE A 243 12.80 14.38 -32.60
CA PHE A 243 13.28 15.76 -32.65
C PHE A 243 14.75 15.84 -33.08
N SER A 244 15.62 14.99 -32.50
CA SER A 244 17.03 14.95 -32.89
C SER A 244 17.24 14.58 -34.35
N SER A 245 16.44 13.65 -34.90
CA SER A 245 16.49 13.31 -36.33
C SER A 245 16.11 14.50 -37.22
N MET A 246 15.10 15.29 -36.83
CA MET A 246 14.68 16.47 -37.57
C MET A 246 15.67 17.65 -37.44
N GLU A 247 16.38 17.78 -36.32
CA GLU A 247 17.36 18.85 -36.07
C GLU A 247 18.67 18.71 -36.84
N ILE A 248 19.02 17.50 -37.28
CA ILE A 248 20.20 17.25 -38.11
C ILE A 248 20.00 17.80 -39.54
N GLU A 249 18.75 17.89 -39.98
CA GLU A 249 18.40 18.22 -41.35
C GLU A 249 18.45 19.73 -41.64
N SER A 250 18.94 20.08 -42.83
CA SER A 250 18.90 21.44 -43.36
C SER A 250 17.51 21.79 -43.92
N ALA A 251 17.22 23.07 -44.12
CA ALA A 251 15.93 23.51 -44.69
C ALA A 251 15.59 22.85 -46.05
N LEU A 252 16.60 22.59 -46.89
CA LEU A 252 16.43 21.93 -48.19
C LEU A 252 16.25 20.42 -48.05
N SER A 253 17.00 19.77 -47.15
CA SER A 253 16.87 18.33 -46.93
C SER A 253 15.58 17.97 -46.20
N MET A 254 15.03 18.87 -45.36
CA MET A 254 13.70 18.71 -44.76
C MET A 254 12.58 18.58 -45.79
N GLN A 255 12.71 19.18 -46.98
CA GLN A 255 11.70 19.05 -48.05
C GLN A 255 11.69 17.65 -48.70
N GLU A 256 12.79 16.92 -48.61
CA GLU A 256 12.96 15.58 -49.18
C GLU A 256 12.58 14.45 -48.21
N LEU A 257 12.36 14.78 -46.93
CA LEU A 257 11.95 13.82 -45.92
C LEU A 257 10.63 13.15 -46.28
N SER A 258 10.61 11.82 -46.22
CA SER A 258 9.40 11.00 -46.39
C SER A 258 8.70 10.75 -45.05
N GLU A 259 7.40 10.42 -45.11
CA GLU A 259 6.64 9.99 -43.93
C GLU A 259 7.29 8.77 -43.26
N ALA A 260 7.83 7.85 -44.04
CA ALA A 260 8.49 6.64 -43.55
C ALA A 260 9.79 6.93 -42.76
N GLN A 261 10.59 7.90 -43.21
CA GLN A 261 11.81 8.32 -42.52
C GLN A 261 11.50 8.96 -41.17
N VAL A 262 10.52 9.87 -41.12
CA VAL A 262 10.12 10.56 -39.88
C VAL A 262 9.42 9.59 -38.91
N ALA A 263 8.70 8.59 -39.42
CA ALA A 263 8.02 7.57 -38.61
C ALA A 263 8.96 6.53 -37.98
N GLU A 264 10.23 6.45 -38.39
CA GLU A 264 11.15 5.37 -38.00
C GLU A 264 11.26 5.16 -36.48
N PRO A 265 11.47 6.20 -35.64
CA PRO A 265 11.64 5.99 -34.20
C PRO A 265 10.39 5.38 -33.55
N PHE A 266 9.20 5.86 -33.94
CA PHE A 266 7.93 5.33 -33.44
C PHE A 266 7.69 3.92 -33.97
N ARG A 267 8.09 3.66 -35.21
CA ARG A 267 7.87 2.37 -35.86
C ARG A 267 8.71 1.26 -35.25
N THR A 268 10.00 1.50 -35.09
CA THR A 268 10.93 0.54 -34.50
C THR A 268 10.57 0.25 -33.05
N TYR A 269 10.24 1.29 -32.27
CA TYR A 269 9.79 1.14 -30.89
C TYR A 269 8.53 0.25 -30.78
N TYR A 270 7.49 0.56 -31.55
CA TYR A 270 6.22 -0.16 -31.49
C TYR A 270 6.33 -1.59 -32.03
N SER A 271 7.00 -1.79 -33.17
CA SER A 271 7.18 -3.12 -33.77
C SER A 271 8.02 -4.05 -32.90
N HIS A 272 9.16 -3.58 -32.36
CA HIS A 272 10.00 -4.40 -31.48
C HIS A 272 9.29 -4.76 -30.18
N GLY A 273 8.47 -3.85 -29.64
CA GLY A 273 7.64 -4.14 -28.47
C GLY A 273 6.61 -5.25 -28.72
N LEU A 274 6.02 -5.31 -29.91
CA LEU A 274 5.03 -6.32 -30.28
C LEU A 274 5.61 -7.71 -30.58
N ILE A 275 6.87 -7.80 -31.03
CA ILE A 275 7.54 -9.11 -31.30
C ILE A 275 7.51 -10.03 -30.08
N SER A 276 7.54 -9.44 -28.88
CA SER A 276 7.53 -10.15 -27.61
C SER A 276 6.14 -10.34 -26.98
N SER A 277 5.07 -10.12 -27.75
CA SER A 277 3.68 -10.21 -27.25
C SER A 277 2.82 -11.08 -28.16
N ASN A 278 2.08 -12.02 -27.58
CA ASN A 278 1.00 -12.76 -28.24
C ASN A 278 -0.29 -11.90 -28.39
N ILE A 279 -0.16 -10.57 -28.35
CA ILE A 279 -1.30 -9.65 -28.45
C ILE A 279 -1.82 -9.70 -29.89
N THR A 280 -3.03 -10.23 -30.04
CA THR A 280 -3.71 -10.38 -31.33
C THR A 280 -4.58 -9.17 -31.67
N ASP A 281 -4.63 -8.15 -30.81
CA ASP A 281 -5.49 -7.00 -31.04
C ASP A 281 -4.92 -6.12 -32.17
N LYS A 282 -5.63 -6.18 -33.30
CA LYS A 282 -5.37 -5.39 -34.52
C LYS A 282 -6.22 -4.13 -34.55
N SER A 283 -6.66 -3.62 -33.41
CA SER A 283 -7.44 -2.38 -33.35
C SER A 283 -6.65 -1.25 -34.02
N LYS A 284 -7.13 -0.79 -35.18
CA LYS A 284 -6.50 0.27 -35.99
C LYS A 284 -6.33 1.59 -35.21
N SER A 285 -7.08 1.79 -34.13
CA SER A 285 -7.12 3.01 -33.32
C SER A 285 -5.87 3.25 -32.48
N ARG A 286 -5.07 2.22 -32.17
CA ARG A 286 -3.83 2.35 -31.37
C ARG A 286 -2.58 1.98 -32.15
N GLN A 287 -2.46 2.45 -33.38
CA GLN A 287 -1.22 2.35 -34.16
C GLN A 287 -0.49 3.70 -34.17
N PRO A 288 0.85 3.70 -34.21
CA PRO A 288 1.59 4.92 -34.51
C PRO A 288 1.32 5.35 -35.95
N PHE A 289 1.31 6.65 -36.22
CA PHE A 289 1.27 7.16 -37.59
C PHE A 289 2.03 8.47 -37.72
N VAL A 290 2.50 8.73 -38.94
CA VAL A 290 3.04 10.01 -39.39
C VAL A 290 2.46 10.31 -40.76
N LEU A 291 1.78 11.45 -40.89
CA LEU A 291 1.10 11.88 -42.11
C LEU A 291 1.38 13.36 -42.39
N PHE A 292 1.61 13.73 -43.65
CA PHE A 292 1.94 15.10 -44.05
C PHE A 292 0.79 15.79 -44.80
N GLY A 293 0.53 17.05 -44.43
CA GLY A 293 -0.29 17.97 -45.21
C GLY A 293 -1.66 17.41 -45.62
N SER A 294 -1.96 17.40 -46.91
CA SER A 294 -3.21 16.89 -47.47
C SER A 294 -3.36 15.38 -47.38
N HIS A 295 -2.27 14.61 -47.18
CA HIS A 295 -2.31 13.16 -46.93
C HIS A 295 -2.69 12.84 -45.47
N SER A 296 -3.50 13.70 -44.86
CA SER A 296 -4.05 13.53 -43.52
C SER A 296 -5.58 13.54 -43.53
N THR A 297 -6.19 13.30 -44.69
CA THR A 297 -7.66 13.24 -44.79
C THR A 297 -8.21 12.08 -43.97
N LYS A 298 -9.52 12.12 -43.69
CA LYS A 298 -10.18 11.01 -42.99
C LYS A 298 -9.99 9.66 -43.69
N GLU A 299 -10.03 9.65 -45.02
CA GLU A 299 -9.87 8.43 -45.82
C GLU A 299 -8.43 7.89 -45.74
N ASP A 300 -7.43 8.77 -45.79
CA ASP A 300 -6.01 8.38 -45.65
C ASP A 300 -5.72 7.81 -44.26
N LEU A 301 -6.28 8.41 -43.20
CA LEU A 301 -6.16 7.93 -41.82
C LEU A 301 -6.80 6.55 -41.63
N GLU A 302 -7.96 6.29 -42.22
CA GLU A 302 -8.65 4.99 -42.12
C GLU A 302 -7.93 3.87 -42.90
N ASN A 303 -7.23 4.26 -43.99
CA ASN A 303 -6.49 3.37 -44.87
C ASN A 303 -5.00 3.26 -44.53
N TYR A 304 -4.49 4.06 -43.58
CA TYR A 304 -3.09 4.06 -43.20
C TYR A 304 -2.63 2.68 -42.74
N CYS A 305 -1.47 2.26 -43.24
CA CYS A 305 -0.85 1.01 -42.86
C CYS A 305 0.52 1.27 -42.25
N PHE A 306 0.58 1.17 -40.93
CA PHE A 306 1.81 1.35 -40.16
C PHE A 306 2.96 0.41 -40.61
N THR A 307 2.65 -0.77 -41.14
CA THR A 307 3.66 -1.73 -41.63
C THR A 307 4.36 -1.26 -42.91
N PHE A 308 3.69 -0.44 -43.72
CA PHE A 308 4.17 0.04 -45.02
C PHE A 308 3.94 1.55 -45.15
N PRO A 309 4.70 2.38 -44.40
CA PRO A 309 4.61 3.82 -44.56
C PRO A 309 5.07 4.22 -45.96
N SER A 310 4.48 5.29 -46.51
CA SER A 310 4.78 5.74 -47.86
C SER A 310 6.13 6.44 -47.92
N GLU A 311 7.02 5.96 -48.78
CA GLU A 311 8.25 6.67 -49.16
C GLU A 311 7.99 7.76 -50.23
N GLY A 312 6.82 7.71 -50.89
CA GLY A 312 6.46 8.64 -51.97
C GLY A 312 5.86 9.96 -51.47
N HIS A 313 5.34 9.97 -50.24
CA HIS A 313 4.79 11.15 -49.59
C HIS A 313 5.92 11.89 -48.87
N GLN A 314 6.36 12.99 -49.48
CA GLN A 314 7.44 13.83 -48.99
C GLN A 314 6.90 15.21 -48.63
N VAL A 315 7.62 15.95 -47.79
CA VAL A 315 7.19 17.30 -47.39
C VAL A 315 6.97 18.21 -48.60
N ARG A 316 7.76 18.08 -49.68
CA ARG A 316 7.63 18.91 -50.90
C ARG A 316 6.38 18.66 -51.76
N ASN A 317 5.70 17.51 -51.64
CA ASN A 317 4.64 17.09 -52.59
C ASN A 317 3.28 16.78 -51.94
N THR A 318 3.17 16.92 -50.62
CA THR A 318 1.97 16.59 -49.83
C THR A 318 1.17 17.81 -49.36
N GLY A 319 1.43 19.00 -49.92
CA GLY A 319 0.65 20.21 -49.69
C GLY A 319 -0.55 20.33 -50.64
N PRO A 320 -1.43 21.33 -50.40
CA PRO A 320 -2.54 21.64 -51.32
C PRO A 320 -2.05 21.81 -52.77
N GLY A 321 -2.69 21.13 -53.72
CA GLY A 321 -2.30 21.16 -55.13
C GLY A 321 -0.97 20.47 -55.45
N GLY A 322 -0.45 19.62 -54.56
CA GLY A 322 0.84 18.92 -54.73
C GLY A 322 2.06 19.77 -54.38
N GLY A 323 1.87 20.87 -53.65
CA GLY A 323 2.94 21.75 -53.16
C GLY A 323 3.58 21.27 -51.85
N VAL A 324 4.25 22.19 -51.16
CA VAL A 324 4.91 21.90 -49.87
C VAL A 324 3.88 21.78 -48.74
N ALA A 325 3.93 20.71 -47.96
CA ALA A 325 3.10 20.48 -46.79
C ALA A 325 3.35 21.56 -45.72
N LYS A 326 2.27 21.99 -45.05
CA LYS A 326 2.32 23.02 -43.99
C LYS A 326 2.32 22.46 -42.58
N HIS A 327 1.97 21.20 -42.41
CA HIS A 327 1.88 20.55 -41.11
C HIS A 327 2.06 19.03 -41.24
N MET A 328 2.35 18.37 -40.13
CA MET A 328 2.36 16.92 -40.00
C MET A 328 1.59 16.46 -38.77
N LEU A 329 0.94 15.31 -38.91
CA LEU A 329 0.21 14.63 -37.86
C LEU A 329 1.06 13.47 -37.36
N LEU A 330 1.25 13.43 -36.05
CA LEU A 330 2.09 12.44 -35.38
C LEU A 330 1.27 11.74 -34.31
N GLN A 331 1.35 10.43 -34.23
CA GLN A 331 0.88 9.65 -33.10
C GLN A 331 1.96 8.65 -32.68
N CYS A 332 2.34 8.72 -31.40
CA CYS A 332 3.20 7.74 -30.76
C CYS A 332 2.37 6.91 -29.78
N VAL A 333 2.58 5.59 -29.77
CA VAL A 333 1.84 4.63 -28.94
C VAL A 333 2.84 3.69 -28.27
N ALA A 334 2.69 3.49 -26.96
CA ALA A 334 3.43 2.47 -26.24
C ALA A 334 2.91 1.07 -26.61
N PRO A 335 3.77 0.12 -27.03
CA PRO A 335 3.35 -1.19 -27.53
C PRO A 335 2.80 -2.11 -26.45
N LYS A 336 3.35 -2.06 -25.23
CA LYS A 336 2.94 -2.86 -24.05
C LYS A 336 2.52 -1.94 -22.92
N GLY A 337 1.67 -0.97 -23.22
CA GLY A 337 1.36 0.07 -22.26
C GLY A 337 0.20 0.96 -22.67
N PRO A 338 -0.32 1.71 -21.69
CA PRO A 338 -1.50 2.52 -21.91
C PRO A 338 -1.18 3.91 -22.49
N LEU A 339 0.10 4.29 -22.55
CA LEU A 339 0.55 5.60 -23.03
C LEU A 339 0.36 5.75 -24.53
N ALA A 340 -0.30 6.84 -24.93
CA ALA A 340 -0.35 7.31 -26.30
C ALA A 340 -0.53 8.83 -26.31
N CYS A 341 0.12 9.50 -27.26
CA CYS A 341 -0.21 10.90 -27.54
C CYS A 341 -0.03 11.22 -29.01
N ALA A 342 -0.82 12.18 -29.47
CA ALA A 342 -0.84 12.67 -30.82
C ALA A 342 -0.65 14.19 -30.81
N ARG A 343 0.09 14.67 -31.82
CA ARG A 343 0.50 16.07 -31.96
C ARG A 343 0.33 16.49 -33.42
N THR A 344 0.05 17.76 -33.63
CA THR A 344 0.19 18.40 -34.94
C THR A 344 1.35 19.38 -34.87
N TYR A 345 2.36 19.18 -35.70
CA TYR A 345 3.51 20.09 -35.82
C TYR A 345 3.55 20.72 -37.20
N PHE A 346 4.32 21.80 -37.33
CA PHE A 346 4.17 22.72 -38.46
C PHE A 346 5.45 22.87 -39.29
N PHE A 347 5.29 23.00 -40.60
CA PHE A 347 6.38 23.30 -41.54
C PHE A 347 6.21 24.75 -42.03
N GLY A 348 7.07 25.63 -41.54
CA GLY A 348 7.04 27.07 -41.76
C GLY A 348 6.90 27.88 -40.47
N SER A 349 7.03 29.19 -40.59
CA SER A 349 6.88 30.13 -39.48
C SER A 349 5.57 30.92 -39.56
N THR A 350 4.95 31.18 -38.41
CA THR A 350 3.71 31.98 -38.29
C THR A 350 3.96 33.50 -38.22
N HIS A 351 5.21 33.95 -38.19
CA HIS A 351 5.56 35.37 -38.03
C HIS A 351 6.59 35.84 -39.06
N VAL A 352 6.68 37.15 -39.23
CA VAL A 352 7.74 37.79 -40.03
C VAL A 352 8.58 38.66 -39.09
N PRO A 353 9.92 38.50 -39.00
CA PRO A 353 10.74 39.37 -38.18
C PRO A 353 10.51 40.85 -38.53
N TYR A 354 10.37 41.71 -37.53
CA TYR A 354 10.34 43.15 -37.73
C TYR A 354 11.70 43.65 -38.21
N LEU A 355 11.74 44.30 -39.38
CA LEU A 355 12.94 44.85 -40.03
C LEU A 355 12.87 46.37 -40.23
N GLY A 356 11.98 47.08 -39.53
CA GLY A 356 11.86 48.54 -39.57
C GLY A 356 10.89 49.12 -40.62
N ASN A 357 10.37 48.31 -41.55
CA ASN A 357 9.35 48.74 -42.51
C ASN A 357 7.98 48.12 -42.20
N ASN A 358 6.93 48.95 -42.11
CA ASN A 358 5.53 48.51 -41.90
C ASN A 358 4.89 47.88 -43.15
N ASN A 359 5.67 47.53 -44.17
CA ASN A 359 5.15 46.83 -45.34
C ASN A 359 4.86 45.38 -44.95
N THR A 360 3.67 45.16 -44.39
CA THR A 360 3.12 43.83 -44.10
C THR A 360 2.92 43.08 -45.41
N GLN A 361 3.94 42.36 -45.88
CA GLN A 361 3.68 41.19 -46.71
C GLN A 361 2.91 40.22 -45.82
N GLN A 362 1.59 40.17 -45.98
CA GLN A 362 0.74 39.22 -45.26
C GLN A 362 1.25 37.81 -45.60
N LYS A 363 1.77 37.11 -44.60
CA LYS A 363 2.14 35.70 -44.72
C LYS A 363 0.93 34.85 -45.11
N GLY A 364 1.19 33.70 -45.73
CA GLY A 364 0.16 32.75 -46.14
C GLY A 364 -0.83 32.47 -45.02
N THR A 365 -2.12 32.71 -45.32
CA THR A 365 -3.27 32.58 -44.41
C THR A 365 -3.39 31.18 -43.81
N ASP A 366 -2.90 30.16 -44.50
CA ASP A 366 -3.23 28.76 -44.23
C ASP A 366 -2.49 28.21 -43.01
N LEU A 367 -1.20 28.55 -42.84
CA LEU A 367 -0.43 28.10 -41.68
C LEU A 367 -0.94 28.73 -40.38
N GLN A 368 -1.29 30.02 -40.45
CA GLN A 368 -1.87 30.75 -39.33
C GLN A 368 -3.27 30.21 -38.99
N LEU A 369 -4.09 29.91 -40.00
CA LEU A 369 -5.39 29.25 -39.84
C LEU A 369 -5.25 27.89 -39.15
N LEU A 370 -4.37 27.01 -39.63
CA LEU A 370 -4.15 25.69 -39.04
C LEU A 370 -3.64 25.79 -37.60
N SER A 371 -2.76 26.76 -37.31
CA SER A 371 -2.26 27.02 -35.96
C SER A 371 -3.36 27.48 -35.00
N HIS A 372 -4.27 28.36 -35.46
CA HIS A 372 -5.43 28.78 -34.68
C HIS A 372 -6.39 27.62 -34.39
N ILE A 373 -6.71 26.81 -35.41
CA ILE A 373 -7.56 25.62 -35.23
C ILE A 373 -6.90 24.66 -34.25
N TYR A 374 -5.61 24.37 -34.40
CA TYR A 374 -4.87 23.51 -33.49
C TYR A 374 -4.86 24.03 -32.04
N SER A 375 -4.68 25.34 -31.84
CA SER A 375 -4.80 25.98 -30.51
C SER A 375 -6.19 25.78 -29.90
N ALA A 376 -7.25 25.91 -30.71
CA ALA A 376 -8.61 25.62 -30.27
C ALA A 376 -8.79 24.15 -29.88
N VAL A 377 -8.23 23.21 -30.65
CA VAL A 377 -8.24 21.77 -30.32
C VAL A 377 -7.52 21.50 -29.00
N VAL A 378 -6.34 22.09 -28.77
CA VAL A 378 -5.58 21.95 -27.52
C VAL A 378 -6.38 22.45 -26.32
N GLN A 379 -6.98 23.65 -26.41
CA GLN A 379 -7.83 24.19 -25.34
C GLN A 379 -9.03 23.29 -25.05
N SER A 380 -9.62 22.71 -26.09
CA SER A 380 -10.79 21.84 -26.00
C SER A 380 -10.49 20.52 -25.31
N VAL A 381 -9.38 19.86 -25.66
CA VAL A 381 -8.96 18.61 -25.02
C VAL A 381 -8.64 18.84 -23.54
N LEU A 382 -7.89 19.89 -23.20
CA LEU A 382 -7.55 20.20 -21.81
C LEU A 382 -8.79 20.56 -20.97
N ALA A 383 -9.76 21.28 -21.55
CA ALA A 383 -11.05 21.54 -20.91
C ALA A 383 -11.88 20.26 -20.74
N GLY A 384 -11.88 19.39 -21.75
CA GLY A 384 -12.53 18.08 -21.70
C GLY A 384 -11.95 17.18 -20.60
N ILE A 385 -10.62 17.09 -20.49
CA ILE A 385 -9.92 16.37 -19.41
C ILE A 385 -10.34 16.91 -18.05
N LYS A 386 -10.26 18.23 -17.85
CA LYS A 386 -10.65 18.86 -16.57
C LYS A 386 -12.11 18.58 -16.21
N CYS A 387 -13.02 18.64 -17.20
CA CYS A 387 -14.44 18.34 -16.99
C CYS A 387 -14.65 16.86 -16.64
N PHE A 388 -13.95 15.95 -17.33
CA PHE A 388 -14.02 14.53 -17.08
C PHE A 388 -13.54 14.20 -15.67
N SER A 389 -12.41 14.74 -15.23
CA SER A 389 -11.86 14.47 -13.89
C SER A 389 -12.77 14.89 -12.73
N ILE A 390 -13.64 15.88 -12.94
CA ILE A 390 -14.58 16.35 -11.91
C ILE A 390 -15.89 15.54 -11.93
N ASN A 391 -16.37 15.15 -13.12
CA ASN A 391 -17.72 14.58 -13.29
C ASN A 391 -17.72 13.08 -13.62
N SER A 392 -16.56 12.49 -13.92
CA SER A 392 -16.37 11.14 -14.47
C SER A 392 -17.33 10.80 -15.61
N SER A 393 -17.69 11.80 -16.43
CA SER A 393 -18.73 11.68 -17.47
C SER A 393 -18.19 12.05 -18.84
N ALA A 394 -18.13 11.07 -19.73
CA ALA A 394 -17.64 11.23 -21.10
C ALA A 394 -18.53 12.16 -21.94
N SER A 395 -19.86 12.11 -21.77
CA SER A 395 -20.80 12.96 -22.49
C SER A 395 -20.64 14.43 -22.10
N LYS A 396 -20.61 14.74 -20.80
CA LYS A 396 -20.37 16.12 -20.32
C LYS A 396 -19.00 16.64 -20.77
N ALA A 397 -17.96 15.81 -20.71
CA ALA A 397 -16.62 16.18 -21.16
C ALA A 397 -16.61 16.51 -22.66
N LYS A 398 -17.33 15.73 -23.48
CA LYS A 398 -17.51 15.98 -24.90
C LYS A 398 -18.23 17.31 -25.15
N ASP A 399 -19.34 17.57 -24.45
CA ASP A 399 -20.09 18.81 -24.60
C ASP A 399 -19.23 20.03 -24.25
N VAL A 400 -18.47 19.96 -23.15
CA VAL A 400 -17.55 21.05 -22.74
C VAL A 400 -16.41 21.23 -23.73
N ALA A 401 -15.83 20.15 -24.25
CA ALA A 401 -14.77 20.21 -25.26
C ALA A 401 -15.28 20.87 -26.55
N GLU A 402 -16.43 20.46 -27.07
CA GLU A 402 -17.04 21.05 -28.27
C GLU A 402 -17.41 22.52 -28.08
N GLN A 403 -17.96 22.89 -26.92
CA GLN A 403 -18.26 24.30 -26.60
C GLN A 403 -16.99 25.14 -26.51
N THR A 404 -15.95 24.62 -25.87
CA THR A 404 -14.64 25.30 -25.76
C THR A 404 -14.01 25.48 -27.14
N PHE A 405 -14.12 24.49 -28.01
CA PHE A 405 -13.64 24.56 -29.39
C PHE A 405 -14.31 25.70 -30.16
N HIS A 406 -15.64 25.77 -30.09
CA HIS A 406 -16.39 26.83 -30.75
C HIS A 406 -16.07 28.22 -30.21
N LEU A 407 -15.95 28.37 -28.89
CA LEU A 407 -15.58 29.63 -28.27
C LEU A 407 -14.17 30.07 -28.68
N ALA A 408 -13.22 29.14 -28.73
CA ALA A 408 -11.86 29.43 -29.17
C ALA A 408 -11.82 29.87 -30.64
N LEU A 409 -12.57 29.21 -31.53
CA LEU A 409 -12.69 29.64 -32.93
C LEU A 409 -13.27 31.05 -33.06
N ASP A 410 -14.28 31.39 -32.27
CA ASP A 410 -14.87 32.73 -32.25
C ASP A 410 -13.84 33.77 -31.79
N ASN A 411 -13.04 33.46 -30.75
CA ASN A 411 -11.98 34.33 -30.22
C ASN A 411 -10.84 34.56 -31.24
N PHE A 412 -10.54 33.58 -32.09
CA PHE A 412 -9.56 33.72 -33.18
C PHE A 412 -10.15 34.37 -34.44
N GLY A 413 -11.42 34.79 -34.43
CA GLY A 413 -12.08 35.41 -35.58
C GLY A 413 -12.44 34.43 -36.71
N LEU A 414 -12.49 33.12 -36.43
CA LEU A 414 -12.72 32.05 -37.41
C LEU A 414 -14.21 31.66 -37.55
N ILE A 415 -15.12 32.60 -37.35
CA ILE A 415 -16.57 32.37 -37.33
C ILE A 415 -17.06 31.71 -38.64
N GLN A 416 -16.45 32.05 -39.78
CA GLN A 416 -16.76 31.48 -41.09
C GLN A 416 -16.47 29.97 -41.20
N TYR A 417 -15.52 29.45 -40.44
CA TYR A 417 -15.16 28.03 -40.41
C TYR A 417 -16.02 27.22 -39.42
N ARG A 418 -16.71 27.89 -38.48
CA ARG A 418 -17.45 27.24 -37.40
C ARG A 418 -18.47 26.22 -37.89
N GLY A 419 -19.27 26.58 -38.90
CA GLY A 419 -20.29 25.70 -39.46
C GLY A 419 -19.68 24.46 -40.15
N ALA A 420 -18.60 24.65 -40.90
CA ALA A 420 -17.93 23.58 -41.64
C ALA A 420 -17.16 22.62 -40.73
N LEU A 421 -16.55 23.12 -39.65
CA LEU A 421 -15.74 22.31 -38.73
C LEU A 421 -16.59 21.59 -37.68
N ARG A 422 -17.81 22.05 -37.37
CA ARG A 422 -18.66 21.46 -36.33
C ARG A 422 -18.95 19.97 -36.55
N SER A 423 -19.25 19.56 -37.78
CA SER A 423 -19.52 18.15 -38.09
C SER A 423 -18.25 17.33 -38.34
N LYS A 424 -17.08 17.98 -38.42
CA LYS A 424 -15.79 17.36 -38.75
C LYS A 424 -14.88 17.22 -37.53
N ALA A 425 -15.22 17.86 -36.42
CA ALA A 425 -14.52 17.75 -35.15
C ALA A 425 -15.05 16.55 -34.36
N VAL A 426 -14.16 15.64 -33.96
CA VAL A 426 -14.47 14.44 -33.19
C VAL A 426 -13.65 14.46 -31.91
N PHE A 427 -14.33 14.52 -30.77
CA PHE A 427 -13.73 14.37 -29.44
C PHE A 427 -14.02 12.98 -28.88
N SER A 428 -13.01 12.34 -28.28
CA SER A 428 -13.16 11.05 -27.62
C SER A 428 -12.26 10.91 -26.39
N ILE A 429 -12.71 10.12 -25.42
CA ILE A 429 -11.90 9.68 -24.27
C ILE A 429 -11.97 8.16 -24.24
N GLN A 430 -10.82 7.52 -24.08
CA GLN A 430 -10.70 6.06 -24.03
C GLN A 430 -9.84 5.66 -22.81
N ALA A 431 -10.32 4.73 -22.00
CA ALA A 431 -9.48 4.10 -20.97
C ALA A 431 -8.70 2.95 -21.57
N VAL A 432 -7.44 2.79 -21.15
CA VAL A 432 -6.54 1.77 -21.69
C VAL A 432 -5.86 1.05 -20.52
N ASN A 433 -5.90 -0.29 -20.55
CA ASN A 433 -5.23 -1.11 -19.55
C ASN A 433 -3.70 -1.16 -19.78
N ASN A 434 -2.96 -1.77 -18.86
CA ASN A 434 -1.49 -1.85 -18.93
C ASN A 434 -0.96 -2.66 -20.12
N GLU A 435 -1.81 -3.43 -20.81
CA GLU A 435 -1.46 -4.19 -22.01
C GLU A 435 -1.76 -3.43 -23.30
N GLY A 436 -2.38 -2.26 -23.19
CA GLY A 436 -2.72 -1.44 -24.34
C GLY A 436 -4.09 -1.71 -24.96
N THR A 437 -4.95 -2.48 -24.28
CA THR A 437 -6.33 -2.78 -24.69
C THR A 437 -7.29 -1.68 -24.22
N ILE A 438 -8.23 -1.30 -25.09
CA ILE A 438 -9.24 -0.27 -24.79
C ILE A 438 -10.36 -0.86 -23.94
N ILE A 439 -10.63 -0.23 -22.79
CA ILE A 439 -11.71 -0.61 -21.87
C ILE A 439 -12.81 0.47 -21.92
N PRO A 440 -14.10 0.09 -21.97
CA PRO A 440 -15.21 1.04 -21.92
C PRO A 440 -15.19 1.89 -20.64
N LEU A 441 -15.44 3.19 -20.77
CA LEU A 441 -15.50 4.12 -19.62
C LEU A 441 -16.70 3.87 -18.68
N SER A 442 -17.67 3.07 -19.10
CA SER A 442 -18.79 2.65 -18.26
C SER A 442 -18.41 1.57 -17.25
N ASP A 443 -17.24 0.95 -17.42
CA ASP A 443 -16.75 -0.08 -16.52
C ASP A 443 -16.17 0.56 -15.26
N GLU A 444 -16.48 0.00 -14.09
CA GLU A 444 -15.96 0.51 -12.81
C GLU A 444 -14.43 0.40 -12.74
N ASP A 445 -13.89 -0.62 -13.39
CA ASP A 445 -12.44 -0.87 -13.52
C ASP A 445 -11.71 0.25 -14.26
N SER A 446 -12.42 1.06 -15.08
CA SER A 446 -11.82 2.15 -15.84
C SER A 446 -11.27 3.27 -14.94
N ARG A 447 -11.72 3.39 -13.68
CA ARG A 447 -11.33 4.46 -12.75
C ARG A 447 -9.81 4.55 -12.55
N PHE A 448 -9.15 3.41 -12.37
CA PHE A 448 -7.72 3.31 -12.10
C PHE A 448 -6.89 2.96 -13.35
N MET A 449 -7.36 3.33 -14.53
CA MET A 449 -6.63 3.16 -15.79
C MET A 449 -6.19 4.52 -16.36
N VAL A 450 -5.10 4.54 -17.15
CA VAL A 450 -4.75 5.74 -17.93
C VAL A 450 -5.82 5.95 -18.99
N LYS A 451 -6.19 7.20 -19.17
CA LYS A 451 -7.17 7.62 -20.17
C LYS A 451 -6.47 8.46 -21.22
N THR A 452 -6.79 8.24 -22.49
CA THR A 452 -6.35 9.09 -23.58
C THR A 452 -7.53 9.95 -24.02
N ALA A 453 -7.42 11.27 -23.85
CA ALA A 453 -8.36 12.22 -24.42
C ALA A 453 -7.82 12.74 -25.75
N SER A 454 -8.62 12.70 -26.81
CA SER A 454 -8.24 13.12 -28.15
C SER A 454 -9.31 13.99 -28.79
N MET A 455 -8.86 14.94 -29.60
CA MET A 455 -9.71 15.67 -30.52
C MET A 455 -9.04 15.74 -31.89
N MET A 456 -9.78 15.34 -32.91
CA MET A 456 -9.34 15.40 -34.30
C MET A 456 -10.35 16.21 -35.10
N VAL A 457 -9.86 17.12 -35.93
CA VAL A 457 -10.68 17.91 -36.85
C VAL A 457 -10.30 17.49 -38.25
N HIS A 458 -11.21 16.77 -38.90
CA HIS A 458 -10.96 16.20 -40.22
C HIS A 458 -11.17 17.22 -41.34
N ASP A 459 -10.44 17.02 -42.45
CA ASP A 459 -10.73 17.62 -43.77
C ASP A 459 -11.04 19.13 -43.73
N ILE A 460 -10.10 19.92 -43.21
CA ILE A 460 -10.22 21.36 -43.05
C ILE A 460 -10.31 22.02 -44.44
N PRO A 461 -11.43 22.70 -44.77
CA PRO A 461 -11.59 23.29 -46.08
C PRO A 461 -10.68 24.51 -46.23
N ASP A 462 -10.05 24.66 -47.39
CA ASP A 462 -9.47 25.93 -47.82
C ASP A 462 -10.59 26.77 -48.48
N ILE A 463 -11.14 27.72 -47.72
CA ILE A 463 -12.22 28.61 -48.19
C ILE A 463 -11.71 29.58 -49.27
N HIS A 464 -10.39 29.84 -49.34
CA HIS A 464 -9.80 30.80 -50.28
C HIS A 464 -9.47 30.19 -51.63
N CYS A 465 -8.94 28.96 -51.66
CA CYS A 465 -8.53 28.29 -52.91
C CYS A 465 -9.40 27.08 -53.31
N GLY A 466 -10.40 26.68 -52.50
CA GLY A 466 -11.34 25.61 -52.82
C GLY A 466 -10.79 24.18 -52.65
N GLY A 467 -9.73 24.00 -51.83
CA GLY A 467 -9.06 22.72 -51.57
C GLY A 467 -9.29 22.16 -50.16
N ASN A 468 -8.58 21.09 -49.80
CA ASN A 468 -8.52 20.52 -48.45
C ASN A 468 -7.11 20.76 -47.89
N LEU A 469 -7.01 21.42 -46.73
CA LEU A 469 -5.75 21.69 -46.06
C LEU A 469 -5.21 20.48 -45.29
N GLY A 470 -6.00 19.43 -45.09
CA GLY A 470 -5.69 18.27 -44.25
C GLY A 470 -6.51 18.26 -42.96
N SER A 471 -6.08 17.47 -41.99
CA SER A 471 -6.70 17.36 -40.65
C SER A 471 -5.79 17.94 -39.57
N VAL A 472 -6.28 18.12 -38.35
CA VAL A 472 -5.42 18.37 -37.18
C VAL A 472 -5.81 17.47 -36.02
N VAL A 473 -4.84 17.05 -35.22
CA VAL A 473 -5.05 16.17 -34.06
C VAL A 473 -4.25 16.63 -32.85
N PHE A 474 -4.87 16.52 -31.69
CA PHE A 474 -4.20 16.62 -30.41
C PHE A 474 -4.76 15.56 -29.45
N SER A 475 -3.88 14.87 -28.72
CA SER A 475 -4.30 13.97 -27.65
C SER A 475 -3.33 13.94 -26.49
N GLU A 476 -3.84 13.69 -25.28
CA GLU A 476 -3.03 13.57 -24.07
C GLU A 476 -3.44 12.32 -23.28
N SER A 477 -2.43 11.60 -22.78
CA SER A 477 -2.62 10.56 -21.78
C SER A 477 -2.67 11.21 -20.39
N PHE A 478 -3.73 10.95 -19.63
CA PHE A 478 -3.94 11.51 -18.31
C PHE A 478 -4.46 10.46 -17.33
N LEU A 479 -4.26 10.75 -16.04
CA LEU A 479 -4.82 9.99 -14.93
C LEU A 479 -5.69 10.92 -14.10
N GLU A 480 -6.80 10.36 -13.61
CA GLU A 480 -7.66 11.02 -12.64
C GLU A 480 -7.65 10.26 -11.33
N SER A 481 -7.98 10.95 -10.26
CA SER A 481 -8.15 10.40 -8.94
C SER A 481 -9.29 11.13 -8.27
N SER A 482 -10.20 10.39 -7.65
CA SER A 482 -11.38 10.93 -6.98
C SER A 482 -11.49 10.30 -5.59
N VAL A 483 -11.74 11.11 -4.57
CA VAL A 483 -11.94 10.65 -3.19
C VAL A 483 -13.27 11.18 -2.70
N TYR A 484 -14.12 10.28 -2.21
CA TYR A 484 -15.38 10.67 -1.58
C TYR A 484 -15.12 11.26 -0.21
N ILE A 485 -15.75 12.39 0.08
CA ILE A 485 -15.62 13.13 1.33
C ILE A 485 -16.99 13.30 1.94
N GLN A 486 -17.10 12.87 3.19
CA GLN A 486 -18.33 13.03 3.95
C GLN A 486 -18.18 14.10 5.03
N GLN A 487 -19.19 14.97 5.10
CA GLN A 487 -19.32 15.94 6.18
C GLN A 487 -19.86 15.29 7.45
N ARG A 488 -19.26 15.62 8.60
CA ARG A 488 -19.63 15.03 9.90
C ARG A 488 -21.01 15.47 10.41
N ALA A 489 -21.48 16.66 10.01
CA ALA A 489 -22.66 17.29 10.62
C ALA A 489 -23.98 16.90 9.94
N ASP A 490 -23.99 16.70 8.63
CA ASP A 490 -25.17 16.49 7.79
C ASP A 490 -25.11 15.18 6.96
N GLY A 491 -23.97 14.49 6.97
CA GLY A 491 -23.73 13.28 6.19
C GLY A 491 -23.63 13.53 4.68
N ALA A 492 -23.55 14.80 4.25
CA ALA A 492 -23.47 15.15 2.84
C ALA A 492 -22.20 14.59 2.20
N LEU A 493 -22.35 13.92 1.07
CA LEU A 493 -21.26 13.32 0.30
C LEU A 493 -20.82 14.30 -0.78
N SER A 494 -19.53 14.61 -0.79
CA SER A 494 -18.85 15.43 -1.78
C SER A 494 -17.69 14.63 -2.37
N SER A 495 -17.12 15.06 -3.49
CA SER A 495 -15.93 14.45 -4.08
C SER A 495 -14.81 15.48 -4.21
N ASP A 496 -13.59 15.13 -3.84
CA ASP A 496 -12.38 15.87 -4.21
C ASP A 496 -11.72 15.12 -5.36
N SER A 497 -11.54 15.84 -6.46
CA SER A 497 -11.00 15.29 -7.70
C SER A 497 -9.66 15.93 -8.01
N CYS A 498 -8.71 15.10 -8.40
CA CYS A 498 -7.37 15.48 -8.80
C CYS A 498 -7.02 14.77 -10.12
N PHE A 499 -6.20 15.38 -10.97
CA PHE A 499 -5.76 14.75 -12.22
C PHE A 499 -4.35 15.17 -12.59
N THR A 500 -3.66 14.34 -13.38
CA THR A 500 -2.35 14.66 -13.93
C THR A 500 -2.25 14.25 -15.38
N VAL A 501 -1.48 14.99 -16.17
CA VAL A 501 -1.26 14.70 -17.60
C VAL A 501 0.15 14.15 -17.77
N LEU A 502 0.22 12.86 -18.12
CA LEU A 502 1.46 12.09 -18.21
C LEU A 502 2.33 12.54 -19.39
N THR A 503 1.69 12.86 -20.52
CA THR A 503 2.39 13.22 -21.77
C THR A 503 2.64 14.73 -21.93
N SER A 504 2.56 15.49 -20.84
CA SER A 504 2.71 16.95 -20.83
C SER A 504 4.14 17.45 -21.05
N SER A 505 5.13 16.58 -20.90
CA SER A 505 6.54 16.81 -21.21
C SER A 505 6.80 16.91 -22.72
N VAL A 506 6.03 16.20 -23.54
CA VAL A 506 6.10 16.28 -25.00
C VAL A 506 5.58 17.66 -25.43
N PRO A 507 6.40 18.49 -26.10
CA PRO A 507 6.01 19.83 -26.53
C PRO A 507 4.68 19.80 -27.28
N ARG A 508 3.76 20.71 -26.93
CA ARG A 508 2.45 20.76 -27.59
C ARG A 508 2.53 21.37 -28.98
N HIS A 509 3.51 22.22 -29.23
CA HIS A 509 3.71 22.86 -30.52
C HIS A 509 5.20 22.86 -30.85
N VAL A 510 5.54 22.44 -32.07
CA VAL A 510 6.88 22.54 -32.66
C VAL A 510 6.70 22.96 -34.12
N CYS A 511 7.66 23.72 -34.65
CA CYS A 511 7.71 24.01 -36.07
C CYS A 511 9.14 23.93 -36.62
N TRP A 512 9.28 23.82 -37.94
CA TRP A 512 10.58 23.89 -38.60
C TRP A 512 10.53 24.85 -39.79
N LEU A 513 11.62 25.59 -40.01
CA LEU A 513 11.77 26.49 -41.15
C LEU A 513 12.07 25.68 -42.42
N VAL A 514 11.03 25.37 -43.20
CA VAL A 514 11.14 24.58 -44.44
C VAL A 514 11.05 25.45 -45.70
N ASP A 515 10.38 26.60 -45.61
CA ASP A 515 10.18 27.50 -46.75
C ASP A 515 11.41 28.41 -46.96
N GLU A 516 11.94 28.48 -48.18
CA GLU A 516 13.10 29.32 -48.51
C GLU A 516 12.85 30.79 -48.20
N ALA A 517 11.61 31.26 -48.37
CA ALA A 517 11.23 32.63 -48.04
C ALA A 517 11.37 32.91 -46.54
N ASP A 518 10.95 31.96 -45.69
CA ASP A 518 11.04 32.08 -44.24
C ASP A 518 12.49 32.06 -43.74
N VAL A 519 13.32 31.20 -44.33
CA VAL A 519 14.75 31.13 -44.04
C VAL A 519 15.43 32.44 -44.41
N ARG A 520 15.17 32.97 -45.62
CA ARG A 520 15.74 34.26 -46.06
C ARG A 520 15.36 35.42 -45.14
N MET A 521 14.09 35.51 -44.72
CA MET A 521 13.65 36.56 -43.80
C MET A 521 14.31 36.41 -42.42
N SER A 522 14.48 35.18 -41.93
CA SER A 522 15.21 34.89 -40.68
C SER A 522 16.68 35.27 -40.77
N GLU A 523 17.36 34.99 -41.89
CA GLU A 523 18.75 35.37 -42.16
C GLU A 523 18.92 36.88 -42.30
N GLN A 524 17.98 37.57 -42.96
CA GLN A 524 17.95 39.03 -43.05
C GLN A 524 17.86 39.68 -41.67
N ALA A 525 17.02 39.15 -40.77
CA ALA A 525 16.96 39.61 -39.39
C ALA A 525 18.28 39.38 -38.62
N GLN A 526 19.04 38.33 -38.96
CA GLN A 526 20.37 38.10 -38.38
C GLN A 526 21.43 39.03 -38.98
N HIS A 527 21.22 39.57 -40.18
CA HIS A 527 22.12 40.54 -40.81
C HIS A 527 22.16 41.88 -40.04
N LEU A 528 21.11 42.20 -39.27
CA LEU A 528 21.08 43.36 -38.36
C LEU A 528 22.25 43.37 -37.35
N LEU A 529 22.92 42.23 -37.12
CA LEU A 529 24.12 42.16 -36.27
C LEU A 529 25.39 42.70 -36.95
N LYS A 530 25.40 42.82 -38.28
CA LYS A 530 26.55 43.20 -39.10
C LYS A 530 26.46 44.63 -39.63
N GLU A 531 25.33 45.30 -39.45
CA GLU A 531 25.12 46.68 -39.88
C GLU A 531 25.72 47.65 -38.87
N GLU A 532 26.68 48.47 -39.33
CA GLU A 532 27.38 49.47 -38.51
C GLU A 532 26.60 50.78 -38.38
N ASP A 533 25.68 51.05 -39.32
CA ASP A 533 24.76 52.18 -39.31
C ASP A 533 23.46 51.76 -38.59
N GLY A 534 22.98 52.59 -37.65
CA GLY A 534 21.91 52.25 -36.70
C GLY A 534 20.71 51.49 -37.30
N THR A 535 20.46 50.28 -36.79
CA THR A 535 19.39 49.40 -37.26
C THR A 535 18.02 49.75 -36.66
N CYS A 536 16.96 49.07 -37.10
CA CYS A 536 15.62 49.16 -36.50
C CYS A 536 15.52 48.70 -35.03
N LEU A 537 16.59 48.10 -34.49
CA LEU A 537 16.75 47.74 -33.07
C LEU A 537 17.86 48.56 -32.39
N GLY A 538 18.53 49.46 -33.11
CA GLY A 538 19.68 50.24 -32.64
C GLY A 538 21.02 49.53 -32.84
N ILE A 539 21.97 49.72 -31.92
CA ILE A 539 23.33 49.16 -31.98
C ILE A 539 23.38 47.88 -31.12
N PRO A 540 24.01 46.77 -31.59
CA PRO A 540 24.14 45.55 -30.80
C PRO A 540 25.01 45.79 -29.56
N LEU A 541 24.45 45.47 -28.38
CA LEU A 541 25.11 45.65 -27.08
C LEU A 541 25.74 44.36 -26.56
N THR A 542 25.24 43.19 -26.96
CA THR A 542 25.76 41.90 -26.47
C THR A 542 26.11 40.95 -27.61
N VAL A 543 26.92 39.94 -27.29
CA VAL A 543 27.20 38.82 -28.21
C VAL A 543 26.11 37.75 -28.05
N ARG A 544 25.90 36.92 -29.10
CA ARG A 544 25.00 35.75 -29.04
C ARG A 544 25.37 34.84 -27.87
N ASP A 545 24.44 34.67 -26.95
CA ASP A 545 24.58 33.72 -25.85
C ASP A 545 23.22 33.10 -25.50
N SER A 546 23.21 31.99 -24.75
CA SER A 546 21.98 31.21 -24.51
C SER A 546 21.03 31.93 -23.54
N ALA A 547 19.74 31.83 -23.84
CA ALA A 547 18.65 32.25 -22.97
C ALA A 547 17.38 31.44 -23.29
N TYR A 548 16.44 31.42 -22.36
CA TYR A 548 15.12 30.82 -22.60
C TYR A 548 14.09 31.91 -22.88
N MET A 549 13.19 31.67 -23.83
CA MET A 549 12.08 32.57 -24.13
C MET A 549 10.76 31.82 -24.21
N PHE A 550 9.73 32.30 -23.52
CA PHE A 550 8.41 31.68 -23.51
C PHE A 550 7.32 32.65 -23.01
N SER A 551 6.06 32.29 -23.19
CA SER A 551 4.91 33.03 -22.67
C SER A 551 4.01 32.16 -21.80
N ASN A 552 2.97 32.75 -21.23
CA ASN A 552 1.98 32.02 -20.44
C ASN A 552 0.97 31.24 -21.31
N SER A 553 1.21 31.13 -22.62
CA SER A 553 0.41 30.32 -23.55
C SER A 553 0.47 28.84 -23.23
N LEU A 554 -0.62 28.12 -23.53
CA LEU A 554 -0.69 26.66 -23.42
C LEU A 554 0.18 25.94 -24.46
N LEU A 555 0.54 26.62 -25.54
CA LEU A 555 1.38 26.09 -26.64
C LEU A 555 2.87 26.38 -26.43
N SER A 556 3.22 27.35 -25.59
CA SER A 556 4.61 27.77 -25.36
C SER A 556 5.25 26.95 -24.26
N THR A 557 6.38 26.32 -24.56
CA THR A 557 7.31 25.75 -23.58
C THR A 557 8.57 26.63 -23.46
N PRO A 558 9.28 26.64 -22.33
CA PRO A 558 10.58 27.30 -22.23
C PRO A 558 11.59 26.66 -23.19
N GLU A 559 11.93 27.37 -24.25
CA GLU A 559 12.81 26.90 -25.31
C GLU A 559 14.15 27.66 -25.29
N GLU A 560 15.26 26.94 -25.48
CA GLU A 560 16.59 27.52 -25.51
C GLU A 560 16.88 28.14 -26.88
N GLY A 561 17.31 29.40 -26.89
CA GLY A 561 17.75 30.07 -28.11
C GLY A 561 18.94 31.00 -27.87
N LYS A 562 19.39 31.67 -28.94
CA LYS A 562 20.47 32.65 -28.88
C LYS A 562 19.89 34.06 -28.77
N LEU A 563 20.21 34.74 -27.68
CA LEU A 563 19.73 36.08 -27.37
C LEU A 563 20.81 37.12 -27.67
N VAL A 564 20.39 38.24 -28.26
CA VAL A 564 21.19 39.44 -28.44
C VAL A 564 20.37 40.66 -28.04
N PHE A 565 20.93 41.49 -27.16
CA PHE A 565 20.36 42.78 -26.80
C PHE A 565 20.94 43.89 -27.67
N PHE A 566 20.08 44.80 -28.10
CA PHE A 566 20.45 46.03 -28.80
C PHE A 566 20.08 47.24 -27.94
N SER A 567 20.54 48.44 -28.32
CA SER A 567 20.22 49.68 -27.60
C SER A 567 18.72 50.01 -27.59
N GLU A 568 17.98 49.62 -28.64
CA GLU A 568 16.55 49.92 -28.82
C GLU A 568 15.71 48.66 -29.11
N GLY A 569 16.20 47.47 -28.76
CA GLY A 569 15.45 46.23 -28.98
C GLY A 569 16.16 44.94 -28.60
N ILE A 570 15.56 43.82 -28.95
CA ILE A 570 16.04 42.47 -28.67
C ILE A 570 15.92 41.61 -29.94
N LEU A 571 16.94 40.81 -30.23
CA LEU A 571 16.90 39.75 -31.23
C LEU A 571 17.05 38.40 -30.53
N PHE A 572 16.07 37.53 -30.71
CA PHE A 572 16.13 36.14 -30.25
C PHE A 572 16.13 35.22 -31.46
N VAL A 573 17.16 34.38 -31.59
CA VAL A 573 17.26 33.41 -32.69
C VAL A 573 16.98 32.03 -32.12
N HIS A 574 15.86 31.46 -32.55
CA HIS A 574 15.46 30.12 -32.18
C HIS A 574 15.72 29.12 -33.32
N PRO A 575 16.20 27.89 -33.06
CA PRO A 575 16.41 26.88 -34.11
C PRO A 575 15.13 26.55 -34.90
N HIS A 576 13.98 26.50 -34.21
CA HIS A 576 12.70 26.08 -34.80
C HIS A 576 11.86 27.24 -35.38
N HIS A 577 11.82 28.37 -34.66
CA HIS A 577 11.00 29.54 -35.04
C HIS A 577 11.74 30.53 -35.94
N GLY A 578 13.08 30.45 -36.02
CA GLY A 578 13.92 31.47 -36.64
C GLY A 578 14.12 32.69 -35.78
N SER A 579 14.45 33.80 -36.43
CA SER A 579 14.71 35.08 -35.79
C SER A 579 13.42 35.77 -35.33
N ILE A 580 13.42 36.29 -34.11
CA ILE A 580 12.33 37.05 -33.50
C ILE A 580 12.92 38.38 -33.06
N THR A 581 12.38 39.48 -33.59
CA THR A 581 12.86 40.84 -33.29
C THR A 581 11.81 41.60 -32.51
N LEU A 582 12.23 42.17 -31.37
CA LEU A 582 11.41 42.95 -30.46
C LEU A 582 11.97 44.38 -30.42
N SER A 583 11.36 45.31 -31.16
CA SER A 583 11.71 46.73 -31.06
C SER A 583 11.08 47.35 -29.81
N MET A 584 11.77 48.30 -29.17
CA MET A 584 11.24 49.04 -28.03
C MET A 584 9.95 49.79 -28.34
N SER A 585 9.71 50.16 -29.61
CA SER A 585 8.45 50.78 -30.06
C SER A 585 7.23 49.90 -29.84
N HIS A 586 7.40 48.57 -29.77
CA HIS A 586 6.33 47.60 -29.59
C HIS A 586 6.22 47.09 -28.13
N ILE A 587 7.05 47.61 -27.22
CA ILE A 587 7.09 47.20 -25.82
C ILE A 587 6.40 48.27 -24.97
N ASN A 588 5.56 47.86 -24.02
CA ASN A 588 4.90 48.75 -23.06
C ASN A 588 5.71 48.90 -21.77
N THR A 589 6.16 47.79 -21.20
CA THR A 589 6.90 47.77 -19.94
C THR A 589 7.85 46.58 -19.87
N ILE A 590 9.00 46.76 -19.25
CA ILE A 590 9.96 45.69 -18.96
C ILE A 590 10.13 45.57 -17.45
N LYS A 591 9.87 44.39 -16.89
CA LYS A 591 10.05 44.09 -15.47
C LYS A 591 11.17 43.07 -15.29
N LEU A 592 12.06 43.33 -14.34
CA LEU A 592 13.19 42.46 -14.00
C LEU A 592 12.99 41.89 -12.60
N TYR A 593 13.11 40.56 -12.49
CA TYR A 593 13.07 39.82 -11.24
C TYR A 593 14.36 39.00 -11.09
N ASP A 594 15.13 39.28 -10.04
CA ASP A 594 16.49 38.75 -9.86
C ASP A 594 16.54 37.44 -9.07
N GLY A 595 15.39 36.85 -8.73
CA GLY A 595 15.31 35.68 -7.85
C GLY A 595 15.47 36.02 -6.36
N GLY A 596 15.49 35.00 -5.50
CA GLY A 596 15.69 35.16 -4.06
C GLY A 596 17.16 35.24 -3.65
N SER A 597 18.07 34.80 -4.52
CA SER A 597 19.53 34.77 -4.36
C SER A 597 20.26 35.10 -5.66
N LEU A 598 21.51 35.58 -5.58
CA LEU A 598 22.41 35.81 -6.73
C LEU A 598 22.77 34.52 -7.51
N SER A 599 22.39 33.36 -6.99
CA SER A 599 22.50 32.04 -7.63
C SER A 599 21.28 31.65 -8.47
N ASP A 600 20.21 32.44 -8.43
CA ASP A 600 18.93 32.10 -9.05
C ASP A 600 18.82 32.68 -10.46
N VAL A 601 17.90 32.13 -11.26
CA VAL A 601 17.64 32.59 -12.62
C VAL A 601 16.94 33.95 -12.60
N SER A 602 17.50 34.94 -13.31
CA SER A 602 16.86 36.25 -13.48
C SER A 602 15.83 36.19 -14.61
N MET A 603 14.65 36.73 -14.37
CA MET A 603 13.54 36.78 -15.32
C MET A 603 13.27 38.21 -15.79
N LEU A 604 13.21 38.38 -17.11
CA LEU A 604 12.77 39.59 -17.77
C LEU A 604 11.35 39.40 -18.31
N PHE A 605 10.36 40.04 -17.69
CA PHE A 605 8.97 40.04 -18.14
C PHE A 605 8.70 41.27 -19.01
N ILE A 606 8.44 41.05 -20.29
CA ILE A 606 8.20 42.07 -21.31
C ILE A 606 6.71 42.09 -21.62
N LYS A 607 6.02 43.21 -21.34
CA LYS A 607 4.67 43.44 -21.84
C LYS A 607 4.72 44.14 -23.18
N TYR A 608 4.04 43.61 -24.19
CA TYR A 608 4.08 44.11 -25.56
C TYR A 608 2.73 44.65 -26.05
N GLN A 609 2.76 45.38 -27.17
CA GLN A 609 1.58 45.92 -27.86
C GLN A 609 1.05 44.95 -28.92
N THR A 610 -0.21 45.10 -29.29
CA THR A 610 -0.86 44.29 -30.34
C THR A 610 -0.20 44.43 -31.71
N SER A 611 0.51 45.55 -31.97
CA SER A 611 1.34 45.76 -33.16
C SER A 611 2.48 44.74 -33.32
N LEU A 612 2.89 44.06 -32.25
CA LEU A 612 3.92 43.02 -32.28
C LEU A 612 3.41 41.66 -32.80
N LEU A 613 2.10 41.38 -32.72
CA LEU A 613 1.55 40.06 -33.02
C LEU A 613 1.94 39.50 -34.42
N PRO A 614 2.00 40.30 -35.51
CA PRO A 614 2.46 39.82 -36.81
C PRO A 614 3.95 39.42 -36.84
N HIS A 615 4.74 39.93 -35.88
CA HIS A 615 6.18 39.74 -35.78
C HIS A 615 6.59 38.75 -34.67
N LEU A 616 5.63 38.24 -33.91
CA LEU A 616 5.83 37.26 -32.84
C LEU A 616 5.23 35.92 -33.27
N PRO A 617 5.95 34.78 -33.11
CA PRO A 617 5.39 33.46 -33.37
C PRO A 617 4.10 33.24 -32.58
N PHE A 618 3.09 32.66 -33.24
CA PHE A 618 1.78 32.40 -32.65
C PHE A 618 1.82 31.63 -31.30
N PRO A 619 2.69 30.61 -31.10
CA PRO A 619 2.78 29.93 -29.80
C PRO A 619 3.10 30.86 -28.62
N LEU A 620 3.81 31.96 -28.87
CA LEU A 620 4.18 32.95 -27.85
C LEU A 620 3.09 33.99 -27.60
N HIS A 621 2.01 33.99 -28.39
CA HIS A 621 0.86 34.87 -28.15
C HIS A 621 0.17 34.48 -26.86
N SER A 622 -0.05 35.45 -25.98
CA SER A 622 -0.69 35.22 -24.69
C SER A 622 -1.77 36.27 -24.44
N ALA A 623 -2.82 35.91 -23.69
CA ALA A 623 -3.94 36.80 -23.39
C ALA A 623 -3.53 38.02 -22.54
N ASP A 624 -2.42 37.91 -21.79
CA ASP A 624 -1.85 38.97 -20.97
C ASP A 624 -0.81 39.84 -21.70
N PHE A 625 -0.57 39.56 -23.00
CA PHE A 625 0.44 40.22 -23.84
C PHE A 625 1.81 40.31 -23.15
N SER A 626 2.23 39.22 -22.49
CA SER A 626 3.45 39.14 -21.70
C SER A 626 4.36 38.02 -22.20
N LEU A 627 5.63 38.37 -22.37
CA LEU A 627 6.71 37.46 -22.75
C LEU A 627 7.73 37.38 -21.60
N ALA A 628 8.27 36.21 -21.34
CA ALA A 628 9.32 36.00 -20.35
C ALA A 628 10.62 35.58 -21.05
N ILE A 629 11.72 36.26 -20.72
CA ILE A 629 13.07 35.88 -21.12
C ILE A 629 13.86 35.56 -19.86
N ALA A 630 14.43 34.36 -19.79
CA ALA A 630 15.21 33.93 -18.64
C ALA A 630 16.71 34.01 -18.92
N LEU A 631 17.43 34.66 -18.01
CA LEU A 631 18.88 34.80 -18.04
C LEU A 631 19.49 33.92 -16.95
N LEU A 632 20.16 32.87 -17.39
CA LEU A 632 20.86 31.92 -16.53
C LEU A 632 22.01 32.60 -15.78
N PRO A 633 22.16 32.40 -14.46
CA PRO A 633 23.27 32.94 -13.70
C PRO A 633 24.59 32.37 -14.22
N ARG A 634 25.66 33.17 -14.16
CA ARG A 634 27.02 32.85 -14.65
C ARG A 634 27.20 32.78 -16.18
N THR A 635 26.15 32.95 -17.00
CA THR A 635 26.28 33.09 -18.46
C THR A 635 26.86 34.46 -18.87
N LYS A 636 27.34 34.58 -20.11
CA LYS A 636 27.82 35.86 -20.65
C LYS A 636 26.64 36.83 -20.85
N SER A 637 25.46 36.34 -21.24
CA SER A 637 24.19 37.06 -21.33
C SER A 637 23.86 37.75 -20.02
N TYR A 638 23.90 37.02 -18.91
CA TYR A 638 23.63 37.57 -17.58
C TYR A 638 24.60 38.69 -17.23
N LYS A 639 25.92 38.46 -17.36
CA LYS A 639 26.94 39.48 -17.03
C LYS A 639 26.83 40.71 -17.93
N SER A 640 26.60 40.51 -19.22
CA SER A 640 26.51 41.59 -20.22
C SER A 640 25.22 42.38 -20.05
N PHE A 641 24.12 41.73 -19.63
CA PHE A 641 22.87 42.41 -19.32
C PHE A 641 23.04 43.46 -18.21
N TYR A 642 23.63 43.09 -17.06
CA TYR A 642 23.82 44.05 -15.97
C TYR A 642 24.91 45.09 -16.24
N SER A 643 25.96 44.74 -16.98
CA SER A 643 27.10 45.65 -17.21
C SER A 643 26.93 46.59 -18.40
N GLN A 644 26.20 46.20 -19.45
CA GLN A 644 26.11 46.93 -20.72
C GLN A 644 24.67 47.28 -21.10
N VAL A 645 23.71 46.36 -20.96
CA VAL A 645 22.31 46.56 -21.39
C VAL A 645 21.52 47.42 -20.41
N LEU A 646 21.54 47.07 -19.12
CA LEU A 646 20.80 47.77 -18.07
C LEU A 646 21.21 49.26 -17.95
N PRO A 647 22.50 49.64 -18.06
CA PRO A 647 22.89 51.05 -18.11
C PRO A 647 22.46 51.76 -19.40
N ALA A 648 22.48 51.09 -20.56
CA ALA A 648 22.09 51.68 -21.84
C ALA A 648 20.59 51.99 -21.88
N TRP A 649 19.75 51.03 -21.48
CA TRP A 649 18.29 51.20 -21.39
C TRP A 649 17.82 52.15 -20.27
N ARG A 650 18.72 52.52 -19.34
CA ARG A 650 18.46 53.57 -18.35
C ARG A 650 18.82 54.99 -18.84
N LYS A 651 19.69 55.10 -19.85
CA LYS A 651 20.21 56.37 -20.39
C LYS A 651 19.43 56.88 -21.60
N SER A 652 18.70 56.02 -22.29
CA SER A 652 17.85 56.40 -23.42
C SER A 652 16.72 57.35 -22.98
N ASP A 653 16.48 58.42 -23.73
CA ASP A 653 15.38 59.40 -23.53
C ASP A 653 13.98 58.81 -23.78
N SER A 654 13.87 57.49 -23.96
CA SER A 654 12.63 56.76 -24.17
C SER A 654 11.84 56.59 -22.85
N GLU A 655 10.51 56.69 -22.91
CA GLU A 655 9.59 56.54 -21.76
C GLU A 655 9.61 55.13 -21.10
N LEU A 656 10.33 54.17 -21.70
CA LEU A 656 10.41 52.77 -21.29
C LEU A 656 11.58 52.51 -20.31
N ARG A 657 11.29 52.47 -19.00
CA ARG A 657 12.26 52.11 -17.96
C ARG A 657 12.09 50.66 -17.50
N VAL A 658 13.20 49.94 -17.31
CA VAL A 658 13.24 48.62 -16.67
C VAL A 658 12.89 48.74 -15.18
N GLN A 659 11.80 48.12 -14.75
CA GLN A 659 11.33 48.12 -13.37
C GLN A 659 11.85 46.88 -12.61
N HIS A 660 12.56 47.07 -11.49
CA HIS A 660 12.90 45.96 -10.61
C HIS A 660 11.70 45.59 -9.74
N VAL A 661 11.40 44.29 -9.63
CA VAL A 661 10.21 43.76 -8.95
C VAL A 661 10.62 42.72 -7.92
N LEU A 662 9.98 42.71 -6.76
CA LEU A 662 10.14 41.68 -5.72
C LEU A 662 9.10 40.56 -5.88
N ASN A 663 9.34 39.39 -5.26
CA ASN A 663 8.44 38.22 -5.40
C ASN A 663 6.97 38.54 -5.06
N ASP A 664 6.71 39.36 -4.04
CA ASP A 664 5.36 39.73 -3.63
C ASP A 664 4.63 40.62 -4.66
N GLN A 665 5.38 41.29 -5.53
CA GLN A 665 4.87 42.19 -6.57
C GLN A 665 4.68 41.52 -7.94
N LEU A 666 5.05 40.24 -8.08
CA LEU A 666 4.81 39.46 -9.29
C LEU A 666 3.33 39.10 -9.43
N SER A 667 2.80 39.27 -10.64
CA SER A 667 1.46 38.78 -11.00
C SER A 667 1.39 37.25 -10.90
N PRO A 668 0.20 36.65 -10.72
CA PRO A 668 0.06 35.19 -10.71
C PRO A 668 0.58 34.55 -12.01
N GLU A 669 0.47 35.23 -13.15
CA GLU A 669 1.01 34.78 -14.44
C GLU A 669 2.55 34.82 -14.46
N HIS A 670 3.16 35.86 -13.89
CA HIS A 670 4.62 35.96 -13.77
C HIS A 670 5.17 34.90 -12.79
N LYS A 671 4.48 34.66 -11.67
CA LYS A 671 4.81 33.58 -10.74
C LYS A 671 4.68 32.21 -11.40
N SER A 672 3.60 31.99 -12.15
CA SER A 672 3.40 30.81 -13.00
C SER A 672 4.61 30.57 -13.90
N MET A 673 4.99 31.55 -14.72
CA MET A 673 6.12 31.42 -15.64
C MET A 673 7.45 31.16 -14.94
N TYR A 674 7.72 31.85 -13.82
CA TYR A 674 8.93 31.60 -13.02
C TYR A 674 8.97 30.17 -12.44
N CYS A 675 7.86 29.70 -11.85
CA CYS A 675 7.77 28.33 -11.33
C CYS A 675 7.94 27.27 -12.43
N ARG A 676 7.39 27.49 -13.63
CA ARG A 676 7.56 26.59 -14.79
C ARG A 676 9.04 26.43 -15.16
N LEU A 677 9.78 27.53 -15.17
CA LEU A 677 11.20 27.52 -15.51
C LEU A 677 12.07 26.86 -14.42
N MET A 678 11.80 27.16 -13.15
CA MET A 678 12.54 26.57 -12.03
C MET A 678 12.40 25.03 -12.02
N LYS A 679 11.19 24.53 -12.29
CA LYS A 679 10.94 23.08 -12.45
C LYS A 679 11.78 22.44 -13.55
N LEU A 680 12.02 23.13 -14.68
CA LEU A 680 12.88 22.63 -15.76
C LEU A 680 14.36 22.58 -15.37
N HIS A 681 14.84 23.54 -14.56
CA HIS A 681 16.24 23.62 -14.15
C HIS A 681 16.61 22.58 -13.08
N GLU A 682 15.66 22.20 -12.22
CA GLU A 682 15.82 21.07 -11.29
C GLU A 682 16.03 19.73 -12.02
N ILE A 683 15.56 19.59 -13.26
CA ILE A 683 15.73 18.37 -14.08
C ILE A 683 17.16 18.29 -14.66
N HIS A 684 17.80 19.42 -14.91
CA HIS A 684 19.10 19.50 -15.61
C HIS A 684 20.32 19.56 -14.67
N THR A 685 20.11 19.57 -13.35
CA THR A 685 21.21 19.49 -12.37
C THR A 685 21.50 18.02 -12.04
N PRO A 686 22.69 17.47 -12.32
CA PRO A 686 23.05 16.12 -11.91
C PRO A 686 23.34 16.10 -10.41
N ALA A 687 22.28 16.13 -9.59
CA ALA A 687 22.40 15.82 -8.19
C ALA A 687 22.61 14.31 -8.06
N ALA A 688 23.84 13.89 -7.75
CA ALA A 688 24.12 12.54 -7.30
C ALA A 688 23.22 12.24 -6.08
N ASN A 689 22.25 11.33 -6.24
CA ASN A 689 21.34 10.77 -5.23
C ASN A 689 19.87 11.24 -5.20
N SER A 690 19.27 11.74 -6.28
CA SER A 690 17.80 11.81 -6.34
C SER A 690 17.22 11.08 -7.56
N HIS A 691 16.81 9.82 -7.36
CA HIS A 691 15.91 9.07 -8.26
C HIS A 691 14.47 9.66 -8.34
N ARG A 692 14.32 10.98 -8.11
CA ARG A 692 13.04 11.72 -7.97
C ARG A 692 12.94 12.91 -8.93
N ALA A 693 13.65 12.87 -10.05
CA ALA A 693 13.58 13.90 -11.09
C ALA A 693 12.76 13.39 -12.28
N VAL A 694 11.47 13.09 -12.07
CA VAL A 694 10.59 12.57 -13.13
C VAL A 694 9.25 13.29 -13.05
N LEU A 695 8.92 14.05 -14.10
CA LEU A 695 7.67 14.78 -14.37
C LEU A 695 7.23 15.89 -13.39
N LYS A 696 8.07 16.91 -13.18
CA LYS A 696 7.56 18.20 -12.69
C LYS A 696 6.90 18.98 -13.83
N THR A 697 5.58 18.86 -13.94
CA THR A 697 4.76 19.49 -14.98
C THR A 697 5.10 20.97 -15.16
N ALA A 698 5.45 21.34 -16.39
CA ALA A 698 5.73 22.71 -16.80
C ALA A 698 4.45 23.56 -16.97
N TYR A 699 3.31 23.16 -16.41
CA TYR A 699 2.04 23.91 -16.53
C TYR A 699 1.36 24.01 -15.15
N PRO A 700 1.23 25.21 -14.56
CA PRO A 700 0.77 25.42 -13.19
C PRO A 700 -0.74 25.27 -12.99
N GLN A 701 -1.50 25.03 -14.07
CA GLN A 701 -2.91 24.65 -13.99
C GLN A 701 -3.10 23.17 -13.59
N LEU A 702 -2.02 22.38 -13.55
CA LEU A 702 -2.01 20.98 -13.13
C LEU A 702 -1.60 20.87 -11.66
N PRO A 703 -2.18 19.94 -10.88
CA PRO A 703 -1.75 19.62 -9.52
C PRO A 703 -0.24 19.32 -9.46
N GLU A 704 0.39 19.70 -8.34
CA GLU A 704 1.75 19.23 -8.04
C GLU A 704 1.75 17.69 -7.99
N GLN A 705 2.73 17.06 -8.67
CA GLN A 705 2.81 15.61 -8.80
C GLN A 705 2.78 14.90 -7.45
N ASP A 706 3.47 15.44 -6.45
CA ASP A 706 3.50 14.89 -5.09
C ASP A 706 2.09 14.86 -4.47
N ARG A 707 1.32 15.94 -4.63
CA ARG A 707 -0.08 16.00 -4.21
C ARG A 707 -0.93 14.99 -4.98
N PHE A 708 -0.75 14.85 -6.29
CA PHE A 708 -1.48 13.87 -7.08
C PHE A 708 -1.16 12.43 -6.64
N LEU A 709 0.12 12.10 -6.41
CA LEU A 709 0.53 10.77 -5.97
C LEU A 709 -0.05 10.42 -4.59
N GLN A 710 -0.05 11.37 -3.65
CA GLN A 710 -0.71 11.21 -2.35
C GLN A 710 -2.22 11.01 -2.53
N HIS A 711 -2.87 11.84 -3.36
CA HIS A 711 -4.29 11.72 -3.66
C HIS A 711 -4.66 10.39 -4.30
N PHE A 712 -3.85 9.93 -5.24
CA PHE A 712 -4.01 8.65 -5.93
C PHE A 712 -3.84 7.47 -4.97
N ALA A 713 -2.81 7.49 -4.11
CA ALA A 713 -2.61 6.43 -3.12
C ALA A 713 -3.80 6.27 -2.16
N ILE A 714 -4.40 7.39 -1.74
CA ILE A 714 -5.58 7.38 -0.88
C ILE A 714 -6.81 6.91 -1.66
N SER A 715 -7.01 7.41 -2.88
CA SER A 715 -8.11 7.00 -3.77
C SER A 715 -8.09 5.49 -4.04
N CYS A 716 -6.93 4.91 -4.38
CA CYS A 716 -6.77 3.47 -4.57
C CYS A 716 -7.00 2.66 -3.29
N SER A 717 -6.53 3.16 -2.15
CA SER A 717 -6.62 2.43 -0.88
C SER A 717 -8.03 2.45 -0.27
N VAL A 718 -8.73 3.57 -0.43
CA VAL A 718 -10.07 3.84 0.11
C VAL A 718 -11.17 3.30 -0.80
N GLY A 719 -11.00 3.39 -2.13
CA GLY A 719 -11.95 2.87 -3.10
C GLY A 719 -13.29 3.61 -3.08
N GLU A 720 -14.33 2.92 -2.63
CA GLU A 720 -15.70 3.46 -2.48
C GLU A 720 -15.97 4.06 -1.10
N GLU A 721 -15.12 3.74 -0.11
CA GLU A 721 -15.25 4.31 1.22
C GLU A 721 -15.01 5.83 1.19
N SER A 722 -15.43 6.52 2.24
CA SER A 722 -15.31 7.97 2.29
C SER A 722 -14.23 8.43 3.27
N VAL A 723 -13.76 9.66 3.09
CA VAL A 723 -12.82 10.35 3.98
C VAL A 723 -13.60 11.42 4.75
N CYS A 724 -13.27 11.57 6.03
CA CYS A 724 -13.87 12.60 6.86
C CYS A 724 -13.38 13.98 6.43
N SER A 725 -14.29 14.91 6.17
CA SER A 725 -13.99 16.33 5.87
C SER A 725 -13.00 16.98 6.85
N ASP A 726 -13.16 16.77 8.17
CA ASP A 726 -12.24 17.30 9.20
C ASP A 726 -10.79 16.81 9.06
N HIS A 727 -10.58 15.65 8.41
CA HIS A 727 -9.25 15.07 8.21
C HIS A 727 -8.64 15.45 6.87
N LEU A 728 -9.40 16.02 5.93
CA LEU A 728 -8.97 16.29 4.56
C LEU A 728 -7.70 17.15 4.50
N SER A 729 -7.67 18.26 5.25
CA SER A 729 -6.48 19.12 5.32
C SER A 729 -5.27 18.34 5.86
N THR A 730 -5.48 17.44 6.80
CA THR A 730 -4.39 16.66 7.43
C THR A 730 -3.85 15.58 6.48
N VAL A 731 -4.71 15.06 5.62
CA VAL A 731 -4.45 13.95 4.71
C VAL A 731 -3.72 14.42 3.43
N PHE A 732 -4.00 15.63 2.93
CA PHE A 732 -3.46 16.16 1.67
C PHE A 732 -2.56 17.41 1.80
N SER A 733 -2.17 17.84 3.01
CA SER A 733 -1.32 19.04 3.17
C SER A 733 0.17 18.76 2.94
N ASP A 734 0.76 19.47 1.96
CA ASP A 734 2.20 19.71 1.83
C ASP A 734 2.71 20.85 2.74
N ARG A 735 1.82 21.49 3.50
CA ARG A 735 2.18 22.53 4.47
C ARG A 735 2.08 21.97 5.89
N ALA A 736 3.13 22.23 6.68
CA ALA A 736 3.04 22.10 8.13
C ALA A 736 1.74 22.79 8.58
N PRO A 737 0.91 22.12 9.39
CA PRO A 737 -0.33 22.73 9.85
C PRO A 737 0.04 24.08 10.47
N GLU A 738 -0.54 25.17 9.95
CA GLU A 738 -0.61 26.38 10.75
C GLU A 738 -1.18 25.93 12.09
N ASN A 739 -0.48 26.26 13.18
CA ASN A 739 -0.87 25.90 14.53
C ASN A 739 -2.23 26.56 14.84
N ILE A 740 -3.32 26.00 14.33
CA ILE A 740 -4.67 26.27 14.80
C ILE A 740 -4.64 25.71 16.21
N LYS A 741 -4.43 26.59 17.19
CA LYS A 741 -4.58 26.25 18.60
C LYS A 741 -5.95 25.60 18.72
N PRO A 742 -6.05 24.31 19.14
CA PRO A 742 -7.36 23.69 19.30
C PRO A 742 -8.15 24.55 20.27
N GLU A 743 -9.32 25.04 19.85
CA GLU A 743 -10.27 25.66 20.76
C GLU A 743 -10.51 24.66 21.90
N SER A 744 -10.14 25.08 23.11
CA SER A 744 -10.13 24.24 24.31
C SER A 744 -11.56 24.01 24.83
N LYS A 745 -12.39 23.31 24.05
CA LYS A 745 -13.52 22.58 24.63
C LYS A 745 -12.92 21.42 25.43
N LYS A 746 -13.15 21.41 26.74
CA LYS A 746 -12.67 20.37 27.68
C LYS A 746 -13.28 19.02 27.29
N LYS A 747 -12.51 18.16 26.62
CA LYS A 747 -12.92 16.81 26.21
C LYS A 747 -12.40 15.75 27.19
N VAL A 748 -13.11 14.64 27.32
CA VAL A 748 -12.67 13.43 28.02
C VAL A 748 -11.61 12.74 27.15
N VAL A 749 -10.43 12.52 27.71
CA VAL A 749 -9.32 11.87 27.00
C VAL A 749 -9.27 10.38 27.36
N LEU A 750 -9.31 9.53 26.34
CA LEU A 750 -9.17 8.08 26.46
C LEU A 750 -7.72 7.66 26.22
N THR A 751 -7.16 6.89 27.15
CA THR A 751 -5.88 6.19 26.98
C THR A 751 -6.17 4.69 26.87
N ILE A 752 -5.83 4.10 25.73
CA ILE A 752 -6.12 2.68 25.45
C ILE A 752 -4.88 1.84 25.74
N ILE A 753 -5.03 0.78 26.54
CA ILE A 753 -3.96 -0.19 26.82
C ILE A 753 -4.41 -1.57 26.30
N ALA A 754 -3.71 -2.06 25.28
CA ALA A 754 -3.90 -3.37 24.68
C ALA A 754 -2.80 -4.35 25.11
N GLY A 755 -3.02 -5.64 24.90
CA GLY A 755 -2.02 -6.69 25.11
C GLY A 755 -2.64 -8.07 25.27
N LEU A 756 -1.91 -9.10 24.83
CA LEU A 756 -2.32 -10.50 24.97
C LEU A 756 -2.42 -10.93 26.45
N PRO A 757 -3.12 -12.03 26.76
CA PRO A 757 -3.10 -12.62 28.10
C PRO A 757 -1.65 -12.93 28.53
N GLY A 758 -1.27 -12.48 29.74
CA GLY A 758 0.10 -12.64 30.25
C GLY A 758 1.08 -11.53 29.84
N SER A 759 0.61 -10.47 29.17
CA SER A 759 1.41 -9.28 28.82
C SER A 759 1.65 -8.31 29.99
N HIS A 760 1.08 -8.56 31.16
CA HIS A 760 1.15 -7.69 32.35
C HIS A 760 0.55 -6.29 32.18
N LYS A 761 -0.42 -6.13 31.25
CA LYS A 761 -1.11 -4.86 31.01
C LYS A 761 -1.91 -4.38 32.23
N GLU A 762 -2.44 -5.31 33.03
CA GLU A 762 -3.19 -5.02 34.26
C GLU A 762 -2.25 -4.38 35.29
N ASN A 763 -1.06 -4.99 35.50
CA ASN A 763 -0.05 -4.46 36.41
C ASN A 763 0.50 -3.09 35.97
N LEU A 764 0.62 -2.85 34.65
CA LEU A 764 0.99 -1.54 34.14
C LEU A 764 -0.09 -0.49 34.43
N CYS A 765 -1.36 -0.85 34.30
CA CYS A 765 -2.48 0.03 34.63
C CYS A 765 -2.44 0.42 36.10
N ASP A 766 -2.27 -0.55 37.00
CA ASP A 766 -2.16 -0.32 38.44
C ASP A 766 -1.00 0.65 38.76
N PHE A 767 0.17 0.44 38.14
CA PHE A 767 1.31 1.34 38.28
C PHE A 767 1.00 2.77 37.80
N LEU A 768 0.35 2.93 36.64
CA LEU A 768 0.00 4.26 36.12
C LEU A 768 -1.00 4.98 37.03
N MET A 769 -1.94 4.25 37.62
CA MET A 769 -2.88 4.78 38.61
C MET A 769 -2.17 5.21 39.88
N GLU A 770 -1.25 4.39 40.42
CA GLU A 770 -0.44 4.71 41.60
C GLU A 770 0.40 5.98 41.42
N VAL A 771 1.06 6.13 40.28
CA VAL A 771 1.90 7.30 39.99
C VAL A 771 1.07 8.59 39.85
N ASN A 772 -0.21 8.49 39.47
CA ASN A 772 -1.08 9.65 39.19
C ASN A 772 -2.16 9.92 40.23
N GLN A 773 -2.13 9.27 41.40
CA GLN A 773 -3.13 9.46 42.48
C GLN A 773 -3.29 10.93 42.90
N ASN A 774 -2.27 11.77 42.69
CA ASN A 774 -2.23 13.17 43.12
C ASN A 774 -2.63 14.19 42.03
N SER A 775 -2.80 13.77 40.77
CA SER A 775 -2.83 14.66 39.60
C SER A 775 -4.24 14.92 39.06
N ALA A 776 -5.13 13.91 39.05
CA ALA A 776 -6.52 13.99 38.59
C ALA A 776 -7.29 12.70 38.94
N ARG A 777 -8.64 12.74 38.97
CA ARG A 777 -9.47 11.54 39.11
C ARG A 777 -9.53 10.78 37.77
N TRP A 778 -8.92 9.60 37.72
CA TRP A 778 -8.96 8.71 36.55
C TRP A 778 -10.02 7.62 36.74
N GLU A 779 -10.71 7.27 35.66
CA GLU A 779 -11.61 6.11 35.63
C GLU A 779 -10.99 5.00 34.78
N VAL A 780 -11.24 3.74 35.15
CA VAL A 780 -10.72 2.55 34.45
C VAL A 780 -11.89 1.73 33.96
N PHE A 781 -11.86 1.36 32.67
CA PHE A 781 -12.81 0.41 32.07
C PHE A 781 -12.11 -0.92 31.85
N CYS A 782 -12.65 -2.00 32.43
CA CYS A 782 -12.12 -3.35 32.29
C CYS A 782 -13.27 -4.37 32.16
N PRO A 783 -13.57 -4.86 30.94
CA PRO A 783 -14.68 -5.78 30.67
C PRO A 783 -14.62 -7.10 31.44
N ALA A 784 -13.40 -7.58 31.74
CA ALA A 784 -13.17 -8.86 32.40
C ALA A 784 -13.70 -8.92 33.85
N LEU A 785 -13.97 -7.77 34.47
CA LEU A 785 -14.46 -7.65 35.85
C LEU A 785 -16.00 -7.70 35.94
N GLU A 786 -16.72 -7.64 34.81
CA GLU A 786 -18.19 -7.57 34.77
C GLU A 786 -18.86 -8.81 34.15
N GLY A 787 -18.10 -9.92 34.01
CA GLY A 787 -18.64 -11.22 33.58
C GLY A 787 -18.83 -11.38 32.06
N SER A 788 -18.28 -10.47 31.24
CA SER A 788 -18.30 -10.59 29.78
C SER A 788 -17.02 -11.27 29.26
N GLU A 789 -17.17 -12.40 28.58
CA GLU A 789 -16.05 -13.21 28.08
C GLU A 789 -15.34 -12.59 26.85
N GLU A 790 -16.00 -11.69 26.11
CA GLU A 790 -15.50 -11.06 24.89
C GLU A 790 -15.75 -9.54 24.86
N PHE A 791 -15.04 -8.81 23.98
CA PHE A 791 -15.29 -7.38 23.78
C PHE A 791 -16.67 -7.13 23.18
N SER A 792 -17.43 -6.21 23.77
CA SER A 792 -18.72 -5.75 23.26
C SER A 792 -18.73 -4.25 23.03
N ALA A 793 -18.92 -3.82 21.78
CA ALA A 793 -19.03 -2.41 21.41
C ALA A 793 -20.18 -1.71 22.18
N SER A 794 -21.34 -2.37 22.28
CA SER A 794 -22.49 -1.84 23.02
C SER A 794 -22.20 -1.56 24.49
N HIS A 795 -21.32 -2.36 25.10
CA HIS A 795 -20.95 -2.22 26.49
C HIS A 795 -20.08 -0.98 26.69
N LEU A 796 -19.04 -0.83 25.87
CA LEU A 796 -18.19 0.37 25.88
C LEU A 796 -19.00 1.65 25.63
N GLN A 797 -19.90 1.64 24.66
CA GLN A 797 -20.74 2.80 24.34
C GLN A 797 -21.68 3.18 25.49
N ARG A 798 -22.29 2.19 26.18
CA ARG A 798 -23.08 2.42 27.40
C ARG A 798 -22.25 3.00 28.53
N PHE A 799 -21.04 2.49 28.73
CA PHE A 799 -20.11 3.01 29.74
C PHE A 799 -19.78 4.49 29.48
N LEU A 800 -19.37 4.84 28.25
CA LEU A 800 -19.06 6.22 27.86
C LEU A 800 -20.26 7.17 28.03
N SER A 801 -21.45 6.71 27.65
CA SER A 801 -22.70 7.47 27.83
C SER A 801 -22.98 7.73 29.32
N SER A 802 -22.79 6.72 30.17
CA SER A 802 -22.99 6.84 31.63
C SER A 802 -21.97 7.77 32.30
N LEU A 803 -20.73 7.76 31.81
CA LEU A 803 -19.65 8.59 32.33
C LEU A 803 -19.91 10.07 32.05
N LEU A 804 -20.34 10.39 30.83
CA LEU A 804 -20.70 11.77 30.48
C LEU A 804 -21.97 12.24 31.19
N ALA A 805 -22.95 11.36 31.44
CA ALA A 805 -24.11 11.70 32.26
C ALA A 805 -23.70 12.12 33.68
N LYS A 806 -22.80 11.37 34.33
CA LYS A 806 -22.25 11.71 35.66
C LYS A 806 -21.44 13.01 35.67
N GLN A 807 -20.72 13.31 34.59
CA GLN A 807 -19.91 14.52 34.49
C GLN A 807 -20.79 15.79 34.42
N ARG A 808 -21.98 15.71 33.79
CA ARG A 808 -22.96 16.82 33.76
C ARG A 808 -23.51 17.17 35.14
N GLU A 809 -23.51 16.23 36.07
CA GLU A 809 -24.03 16.43 37.43
C GLU A 809 -22.99 17.00 38.41
N THR A 810 -21.70 16.95 38.09
CA THR A 810 -20.62 17.16 39.08
C THR A 810 -19.67 18.34 38.81
N ASP A 811 -19.84 19.13 37.74
CA ASP A 811 -19.01 20.32 37.41
C ASP A 811 -17.47 20.09 37.44
N LEU A 812 -17.04 18.83 37.30
CA LEU A 812 -15.64 18.44 37.46
C LEU A 812 -14.82 18.63 36.17
N ASN A 813 -13.64 19.23 36.34
CA ASN A 813 -12.63 19.47 35.30
C ASN A 813 -12.00 18.14 34.80
N SER A 814 -12.10 17.90 33.49
CA SER A 814 -11.31 16.94 32.68
C SER A 814 -11.00 15.57 33.32
N THR A 815 -11.87 14.59 33.08
CA THR A 815 -11.64 13.19 33.43
C THR A 815 -10.80 12.47 32.36
N ARG A 816 -9.76 11.74 32.77
CA ARG A 816 -9.05 10.76 31.91
C ARG A 816 -9.62 9.37 32.16
N VAL A 817 -9.82 8.61 31.08
CA VAL A 817 -10.28 7.23 31.16
C VAL A 817 -9.20 6.31 30.60
N VAL A 818 -8.82 5.27 31.36
CA VAL A 818 -7.93 4.21 30.89
C VAL A 818 -8.77 3.00 30.48
N LEU A 819 -8.71 2.64 29.20
CA LEU A 819 -9.44 1.50 28.62
C LEU A 819 -8.52 0.28 28.53
N LEU A 820 -8.80 -0.77 29.31
CA LEU A 820 -8.12 -2.06 29.22
C LEU A 820 -8.85 -2.97 28.23
N ILE A 821 -8.20 -3.25 27.10
CA ILE A 821 -8.79 -4.08 26.03
C ILE A 821 -8.63 -5.57 26.39
N PRO A 822 -9.66 -6.43 26.19
CA PRO A 822 -9.54 -7.87 26.35
C PRO A 822 -8.46 -8.51 25.44
N GLY A 823 -7.94 -9.67 25.84
CA GLY A 823 -6.69 -10.24 25.32
C GLY A 823 -6.58 -10.32 23.79
N TYR A 824 -7.47 -11.05 23.13
CA TYR A 824 -7.43 -11.31 21.69
C TYR A 824 -8.32 -10.36 20.87
N THR A 825 -8.60 -9.16 21.39
CA THR A 825 -9.42 -8.15 20.70
C THR A 825 -8.57 -7.24 19.83
N ASP A 826 -9.11 -6.90 18.68
CA ASP A 826 -8.53 -5.92 17.77
C ASP A 826 -8.73 -4.50 18.27
N VAL A 827 -7.66 -3.70 18.34
CA VAL A 827 -7.75 -2.32 18.83
C VAL A 827 -8.60 -1.46 17.89
N LEU A 828 -8.62 -1.80 16.60
CA LEU A 828 -9.41 -1.07 15.62
C LEU A 828 -10.92 -1.21 15.89
N ASP A 829 -11.39 -2.36 16.34
CA ASP A 829 -12.82 -2.56 16.70
C ASP A 829 -13.24 -1.68 17.89
N VAL A 830 -12.31 -1.47 18.84
CA VAL A 830 -12.51 -0.57 19.97
C VAL A 830 -12.58 0.88 19.51
N ILE A 831 -11.69 1.28 18.60
CA ILE A 831 -11.67 2.63 18.02
C ILE A 831 -12.96 2.87 17.23
N GLN A 832 -13.38 1.92 16.39
CA GLN A 832 -14.63 2.00 15.63
C GLN A 832 -15.85 2.14 16.56
N ALA A 833 -15.87 1.42 17.68
CA ALA A 833 -16.94 1.56 18.68
C ALA A 833 -16.98 2.95 19.34
N ILE A 834 -15.82 3.62 19.48
CA ILE A 834 -15.71 4.98 20.01
C ILE A 834 -16.11 6.03 18.95
N THR A 835 -15.64 5.87 17.71
CA THR A 835 -15.91 6.85 16.64
C THR A 835 -17.33 6.75 16.09
N ALA A 836 -17.86 5.54 15.91
CA ALA A 836 -19.24 5.31 15.46
C ALA A 836 -20.24 5.23 16.64
N HIS A 837 -20.05 6.07 17.66
CA HIS A 837 -20.96 6.10 18.81
C HIS A 837 -22.37 6.59 18.39
N PRO A 838 -23.46 5.92 18.82
CA PRO A 838 -24.82 6.27 18.38
C PRO A 838 -25.29 7.65 18.86
N ASP A 839 -24.81 8.12 20.02
CA ASP A 839 -25.05 9.49 20.51
C ASP A 839 -23.95 10.47 20.01
N PRO A 840 -24.29 11.46 19.16
CA PRO A 840 -23.34 12.45 18.64
C PRO A 840 -22.79 13.40 19.71
N GLN A 841 -23.52 13.61 20.81
CA GLN A 841 -23.04 14.43 21.94
C GLN A 841 -21.87 13.77 22.64
N VAL A 842 -21.97 12.45 22.87
CA VAL A 842 -20.89 11.65 23.48
C VAL A 842 -19.64 11.68 22.61
N HIS A 843 -19.80 11.42 21.31
CA HIS A 843 -18.71 11.47 20.34
C HIS A 843 -18.00 12.84 20.32
N SER A 844 -18.73 13.95 20.39
CA SER A 844 -18.13 15.30 20.35
C SER A 844 -17.26 15.63 21.57
N GLN A 845 -17.53 15.00 22.72
CA GLN A 845 -16.89 15.25 24.00
C GLN A 845 -15.79 14.25 24.37
N VAL A 846 -15.64 13.17 23.60
CA VAL A 846 -14.65 12.11 23.84
C VAL A 846 -13.57 12.15 22.76
N THR A 847 -12.32 12.00 23.16
CA THR A 847 -11.16 11.93 22.25
C THR A 847 -10.19 10.85 22.68
N VAL A 848 -9.64 10.10 21.73
CA VAL A 848 -8.56 9.15 21.97
C VAL A 848 -7.23 9.91 21.99
N GLY A 849 -6.50 9.84 23.09
CA GLY A 849 -5.19 10.48 23.22
C GLY A 849 -4.06 9.62 22.68
N ALA A 850 -3.87 8.44 23.28
CA ALA A 850 -2.80 7.51 22.95
C ALA A 850 -3.25 6.06 23.09
N VAL A 851 -2.62 5.19 22.30
CA VAL A 851 -2.89 3.74 22.24
C VAL A 851 -1.57 3.02 22.47
N SER A 852 -1.48 2.27 23.57
CA SER A 852 -0.26 1.56 23.96
C SER A 852 -0.50 0.06 24.03
N ALA A 853 0.42 -0.73 23.48
CA ALA A 853 0.33 -2.19 23.46
C ALA A 853 1.42 -2.84 24.32
N CYS A 854 1.02 -3.69 25.25
CA CYS A 854 1.93 -4.46 26.10
C CYS A 854 2.28 -5.78 25.41
N VAL A 855 3.58 -6.00 25.18
CA VAL A 855 4.11 -7.19 24.52
C VAL A 855 5.12 -7.88 25.44
N ASN A 856 4.82 -9.12 25.82
CA ASN A 856 5.77 -9.98 26.49
C ASN A 856 6.38 -10.97 25.46
N PRO A 857 7.67 -10.85 25.10
CA PRO A 857 8.28 -11.69 24.08
C PRO A 857 8.21 -13.20 24.40
N LEU A 858 8.12 -13.58 25.68
CA LEU A 858 7.99 -14.98 26.10
C LEU A 858 6.62 -15.59 25.80
N THR A 859 5.60 -14.76 25.59
CA THR A 859 4.20 -15.19 25.41
C THR A 859 3.65 -14.75 24.05
N SER A 860 4.53 -14.46 23.09
CA SER A 860 4.18 -13.91 21.79
C SER A 860 4.08 -14.97 20.68
N PHE A 861 4.74 -16.12 20.86
CA PHE A 861 4.78 -17.22 19.88
C PHE A 861 4.06 -18.44 20.43
N ILE A 862 3.27 -19.11 19.58
CA ILE A 862 2.64 -20.40 19.88
C ILE A 862 3.65 -21.53 19.69
N LYS A 863 4.31 -21.56 18.51
CA LYS A 863 5.31 -22.57 18.11
C LYS A 863 6.20 -21.97 17.02
N HIS A 864 7.51 -22.26 17.02
CA HIS A 864 8.48 -21.71 16.07
C HIS A 864 8.30 -20.18 15.90
N ARG A 865 8.00 -19.70 14.68
CA ARG A 865 7.69 -18.30 14.38
C ARG A 865 6.19 -18.00 14.23
N LEU A 866 5.30 -18.93 14.56
CA LEU A 866 3.85 -18.73 14.55
C LEU A 866 3.43 -17.88 15.74
N LEU A 867 2.84 -16.71 15.45
CA LEU A 867 2.41 -15.74 16.45
C LEU A 867 1.03 -16.09 17.04
N PHE A 868 0.79 -15.63 18.26
CA PHE A 868 -0.57 -15.62 18.80
C PHE A 868 -1.50 -14.71 17.97
N PRO A 869 -2.79 -15.07 17.84
CA PRO A 869 -3.76 -14.26 17.11
C PRO A 869 -3.81 -12.82 17.62
N LYS A 870 -4.00 -11.86 16.70
CA LYS A 870 -4.16 -10.44 16.98
C LYS A 870 -2.94 -9.71 17.58
N LEU A 871 -1.79 -10.37 17.74
CA LEU A 871 -0.59 -9.74 18.30
C LEU A 871 -0.05 -8.59 17.43
N LEU A 872 0.08 -8.82 16.12
CA LEU A 872 0.59 -7.80 15.18
C LEU A 872 -0.42 -6.68 14.98
N GLU A 873 -1.70 -7.01 14.99
CA GLU A 873 -2.82 -6.08 14.93
C GLU A 873 -2.83 -5.14 16.14
N GLN A 874 -2.53 -5.68 17.33
CA GLN A 874 -2.30 -4.88 18.53
C GLN A 874 -1.01 -4.06 18.49
N CYS A 875 -0.19 -4.17 17.44
CA CYS A 875 1.01 -3.36 17.23
C CYS A 875 0.95 -2.55 15.93
N SER A 876 -0.23 -2.46 15.30
CA SER A 876 -0.39 -2.01 13.91
C SER A 876 -0.20 -0.51 13.68
N GLN A 877 0.29 -0.16 12.48
CA GLN A 877 0.58 1.20 12.06
C GLN A 877 -0.69 2.07 11.96
N GLY A 878 -0.59 3.32 12.41
CA GLY A 878 -1.72 4.27 12.40
C GLY A 878 -2.72 4.06 13.55
N VAL A 879 -2.70 2.90 14.22
CA VAL A 879 -3.56 2.62 15.38
C VAL A 879 -2.78 2.78 16.69
N VAL A 880 -1.63 2.11 16.80
CA VAL A 880 -0.84 2.03 18.04
C VAL A 880 0.29 3.04 17.99
N SER A 881 0.39 3.88 19.03
CA SER A 881 1.46 4.87 19.16
C SER A 881 2.70 4.29 19.82
N ASN A 882 2.52 3.47 20.86
CA ASN A 882 3.62 2.96 21.69
C ASN A 882 3.51 1.45 21.90
N VAL A 883 4.65 0.75 21.86
CA VAL A 883 4.75 -0.66 22.25
C VAL A 883 5.64 -0.77 23.48
N ILE A 884 5.12 -1.43 24.50
CA ILE A 884 5.72 -1.58 25.81
C ILE A 884 6.15 -3.03 25.97
N PHE A 885 7.47 -3.26 26.05
CA PHE A 885 8.02 -4.58 26.28
C PHE A 885 8.03 -4.91 27.76
N THR A 886 7.35 -6.00 28.12
CA THR A 886 7.23 -6.53 29.48
C THR A 886 7.99 -7.86 29.63
N GLY A 887 8.46 -8.18 30.83
CA GLY A 887 9.13 -9.46 31.15
C GLY A 887 10.65 -9.50 30.97
N LEU A 888 11.18 -9.36 29.73
CA LEU A 888 12.60 -9.60 29.39
C LEU A 888 13.46 -8.34 29.22
N THR A 889 13.32 -7.35 30.09
CA THR A 889 13.97 -6.04 29.92
C THR A 889 15.41 -5.95 30.44
N THR A 890 15.84 -6.87 31.32
CA THR A 890 17.19 -6.90 31.91
C THR A 890 18.28 -7.39 30.96
N GLU A 891 17.91 -8.08 29.88
CA GLU A 891 18.81 -8.56 28.85
C GLU A 891 18.46 -7.88 27.52
N GLN A 892 18.88 -6.63 27.32
CA GLN A 892 18.73 -5.92 26.02
C GLN A 892 19.32 -6.70 24.82
N LYS A 893 20.13 -7.74 25.08
CA LYS A 893 20.71 -8.65 24.08
C LYS A 893 19.91 -9.94 23.87
N HIS A 894 18.78 -10.15 24.55
CA HIS A 894 18.02 -11.39 24.41
C HIS A 894 17.53 -11.54 22.95
N PRO A 895 17.82 -12.66 22.26
CA PRO A 895 17.54 -12.81 20.83
C PRO A 895 16.05 -12.67 20.49
N LEU A 896 15.16 -13.22 21.33
CA LEU A 896 13.69 -13.08 21.14
C LEU A 896 13.20 -11.63 21.22
N LEU A 897 13.77 -10.79 22.10
CA LEU A 897 13.37 -9.39 22.21
C LEU A 897 13.78 -8.62 20.95
N LYS A 898 15.02 -8.84 20.47
CA LYS A 898 15.51 -8.22 19.23
C LYS A 898 14.68 -8.65 18.02
N HIS A 899 14.34 -9.93 17.94
CA HIS A 899 13.48 -10.47 16.89
C HIS A 899 12.07 -9.84 16.92
N MET A 900 11.45 -9.76 18.09
CA MET A 900 10.14 -9.12 18.26
C MET A 900 10.18 -7.63 17.90
N GLN A 901 11.23 -6.91 18.28
CA GLN A 901 11.42 -5.51 17.88
C GLN A 901 11.56 -5.34 16.37
N GLN A 902 12.28 -6.25 15.69
CA GLN A 902 12.40 -6.24 14.22
C GLN A 902 11.05 -6.50 13.55
N LEU A 903 10.31 -7.50 14.03
CA LEU A 903 8.98 -7.86 13.55
C LEU A 903 7.98 -6.69 13.72
N ILE A 904 7.89 -6.11 14.91
CA ILE A 904 6.98 -5.00 15.19
C ILE A 904 7.41 -3.74 14.41
N ARG A 905 8.71 -3.48 14.26
CA ARG A 905 9.19 -2.35 13.45
C ARG A 905 8.89 -2.54 11.97
N ALA A 906 8.85 -3.79 11.49
CA ALA A 906 8.40 -4.10 10.15
C ALA A 906 6.92 -3.75 9.99
N ALA A 907 6.05 -4.15 10.93
CA ALA A 907 4.60 -3.91 10.91
C ALA A 907 4.16 -2.47 11.27
N ASN A 908 4.96 -1.74 12.02
CA ASN A 908 4.71 -0.35 12.38
C ASN A 908 6.05 0.40 12.51
N PRO A 909 6.49 1.06 11.42
CA PRO A 909 7.75 1.78 11.39
C PRO A 909 7.82 2.97 12.36
N SER A 910 6.68 3.59 12.69
CA SER A 910 6.58 4.80 13.53
C SER A 910 6.50 4.54 15.03
N THR A 911 6.34 3.28 15.47
CA THR A 911 6.16 2.95 16.89
C THR A 911 7.32 3.38 17.78
N ALA A 912 6.99 3.95 18.94
CA ALA A 912 7.94 4.13 20.04
C ALA A 912 8.04 2.86 20.89
N PHE A 913 9.26 2.36 21.11
CA PHE A 913 9.52 1.19 21.96
C PHE A 913 9.88 1.62 23.37
N ILE A 914 9.07 1.20 24.34
CA ILE A 914 9.23 1.49 25.77
C ILE A 914 9.59 0.19 26.48
N SER A 915 10.53 0.26 27.43
CA SER A 915 10.91 -0.89 28.27
C SER A 915 10.28 -0.74 29.65
N ALA A 916 9.45 -1.70 30.05
CA ALA A 916 8.83 -1.73 31.38
C ALA A 916 9.35 -2.93 32.19
N GLU A 917 10.33 -2.67 33.05
CA GLU A 917 10.92 -3.74 33.87
C GLU A 917 9.97 -4.10 35.00
N LYS A 918 9.55 -5.38 35.06
CA LYS A 918 8.49 -5.80 35.99
C LYS A 918 7.35 -4.79 35.97
N TRP A 919 6.74 -4.57 34.79
CA TRP A 919 5.60 -3.65 34.55
C TRP A 919 5.82 -2.17 34.91
N ALA A 920 6.94 -1.79 35.54
CA ALA A 920 7.23 -0.42 35.96
C ALA A 920 8.02 0.35 34.90
N VAL A 921 7.52 1.52 34.51
CA VAL A 921 8.17 2.44 33.56
C VAL A 921 9.03 3.44 34.33
N ARG A 922 10.35 3.41 34.12
CA ARG A 922 11.30 4.22 34.91
C ARG A 922 11.46 5.65 34.40
N ARG A 923 11.31 5.89 33.09
CA ARG A 923 11.54 7.21 32.47
C ARG A 923 10.23 7.99 32.41
N ILE A 924 10.25 9.23 32.91
CA ILE A 924 9.09 10.14 32.88
C ILE A 924 8.67 10.48 31.44
N GLU A 925 9.63 10.58 30.52
CA GLU A 925 9.36 10.79 29.09
C GLU A 925 8.51 9.66 28.50
N ASP A 926 8.80 8.41 28.85
CA ASP A 926 8.04 7.23 28.40
C ASP A 926 6.61 7.25 28.98
N ILE A 927 6.43 7.67 30.23
CA ILE A 927 5.10 7.85 30.84
C ILE A 927 4.32 8.95 30.10
N ARG A 928 4.97 10.05 29.70
CA ARG A 928 4.35 11.11 28.90
C ARG A 928 3.93 10.64 27.51
N LEU A 929 4.67 9.71 26.90
CA LEU A 929 4.29 9.11 25.62
C LEU A 929 3.03 8.23 25.75
N ILE A 930 2.93 7.46 26.84
CA ILE A 930 1.76 6.60 27.12
C ILE A 930 0.51 7.44 27.39
N LEU A 931 0.67 8.58 28.07
CA LEU A 931 -0.43 9.47 28.49
C LEU A 931 -0.63 10.67 27.57
N ASN A 932 -0.09 10.64 26.36
CA ASN A 932 -0.18 11.76 25.41
C ASN A 932 -1.66 11.98 24.98
N ASP A 933 -2.08 13.25 24.90
CA ASP A 933 -3.47 13.62 24.61
C ASP A 933 -3.78 13.76 23.11
N SER A 934 -2.76 13.78 22.26
CA SER A 934 -2.93 14.03 20.82
C SER A 934 -2.15 13.08 19.92
N SER A 935 -1.48 12.06 20.48
CA SER A 935 -0.65 11.14 19.69
C SER A 935 -1.45 10.41 18.62
N PHE A 936 -2.70 10.03 18.91
CA PHE A 936 -3.59 9.34 17.98
C PHE A 936 -4.06 10.23 16.82
N SER A 937 -4.12 11.55 17.03
CA SER A 937 -4.58 12.56 16.07
C SER A 937 -3.45 13.20 15.25
N GLN A 938 -2.23 12.71 15.35
CA GLN A 938 -1.11 13.19 14.55
C GLN A 938 -1.32 12.89 13.05
N SER A 939 -0.83 13.77 12.18
CA SER A 939 -1.11 13.70 10.74
C SER A 939 -0.69 12.39 10.09
N HIS A 940 0.49 11.87 10.44
CA HIS A 940 0.99 10.61 9.89
C HIS A 940 0.17 9.40 10.37
N MET A 941 -0.40 9.44 11.59
CA MET A 941 -1.26 8.38 12.12
C MET A 941 -2.61 8.38 11.39
N ILE A 942 -3.21 9.56 11.17
CA ILE A 942 -4.46 9.70 10.41
C ILE A 942 -4.28 9.21 8.97
N ASN A 943 -3.21 9.64 8.30
CA ASN A 943 -2.92 9.23 6.93
C ASN A 943 -2.74 7.70 6.82
N ALA A 944 -1.92 7.11 7.72
CA ALA A 944 -1.74 5.66 7.77
C ALA A 944 -3.06 4.89 7.97
N ARG A 945 -3.99 5.39 8.79
CA ARG A 945 -5.30 4.74 8.98
C ARG A 945 -6.17 4.74 7.74
N TYR A 946 -6.21 5.84 6.98
CA TYR A 946 -6.98 5.89 5.73
C TYR A 946 -6.42 4.96 4.66
N LEU A 947 -5.08 4.82 4.60
CA LEU A 947 -4.42 3.93 3.66
C LEU A 947 -4.58 2.44 4.03
N LEU A 948 -4.46 2.10 5.32
CA LEU A 948 -4.47 0.71 5.78
C LEU A 948 -5.87 0.17 6.09
N TYR A 949 -6.80 1.02 6.53
CA TYR A 949 -8.10 0.61 7.07
C TYR A 949 -9.27 1.39 6.42
N PRO A 950 -9.57 1.19 5.14
CA PRO A 950 -10.67 1.91 4.48
C PRO A 950 -12.01 1.74 5.23
N GLY A 951 -12.76 2.82 5.42
CA GLY A 951 -14.03 2.80 6.16
C GLY A 951 -13.92 2.79 7.69
N TRP A 952 -12.71 2.84 8.27
CA TRP A 952 -12.52 2.79 9.73
C TRP A 952 -13.28 3.86 10.51
N TRP A 953 -13.41 5.06 9.96
CA TRP A 953 -13.99 6.19 10.70
C TRP A 953 -15.51 6.07 10.82
N GLU A 954 -16.15 5.33 9.91
CA GLU A 954 -17.59 5.03 9.90
C GLU A 954 -17.93 3.72 10.62
N GLY A 955 -16.91 2.99 11.10
CA GLY A 955 -17.12 1.67 11.71
C GLY A 955 -17.41 0.55 10.70
N ARG A 956 -17.10 0.75 9.41
CA ARG A 956 -17.35 -0.23 8.34
C ARG A 956 -16.19 -1.21 8.10
N PHE A 957 -15.02 -0.96 8.68
CA PHE A 957 -13.87 -1.83 8.47
C PHE A 957 -14.02 -3.14 9.24
N VAL A 958 -13.96 -4.27 8.53
CA VAL A 958 -14.07 -5.61 9.12
C VAL A 958 -12.70 -6.15 9.52
N SER A 959 -12.49 -6.34 10.82
CA SER A 959 -11.23 -6.86 11.38
C SER A 959 -11.01 -8.36 11.19
N GLY A 960 -12.08 -9.11 10.90
CA GLY A 960 -12.08 -10.57 10.72
C GLY A 960 -11.77 -11.34 12.01
N ARG A 961 -12.26 -12.58 12.11
CA ARG A 961 -12.08 -13.42 13.32
C ARG A 961 -10.74 -14.18 13.34
N GLY A 962 -10.02 -14.25 12.22
CA GLY A 962 -8.80 -15.05 12.05
C GLY A 962 -9.10 -16.56 12.05
N SER A 963 -8.14 -17.41 11.63
CA SER A 963 -8.41 -18.87 11.54
C SER A 963 -8.23 -19.62 12.87
N LEU A 964 -7.51 -19.05 13.85
CA LEU A 964 -7.34 -19.60 15.19
C LEU A 964 -8.24 -18.89 16.19
N SER A 965 -9.38 -19.51 16.54
CA SER A 965 -10.29 -18.99 17.56
C SER A 965 -9.81 -19.34 18.97
N MET A 966 -9.43 -18.32 19.74
CA MET A 966 -9.07 -18.46 21.14
C MET A 966 -10.31 -18.38 22.02
N SER A 967 -10.61 -19.48 22.71
CA SER A 967 -11.65 -19.55 23.73
C SER A 967 -11.14 -19.03 25.07
N GLN A 968 -11.99 -18.26 25.75
CA GLN A 968 -11.80 -17.80 27.12
C GLN A 968 -12.94 -18.36 27.98
N HIS A 969 -12.61 -19.01 29.09
CA HIS A 969 -13.61 -19.54 30.02
C HIS A 969 -13.31 -19.11 31.45
N CYS A 970 -14.30 -18.51 32.10
CA CYS A 970 -14.28 -18.25 33.55
C CYS A 970 -14.88 -19.45 34.29
N ILE A 971 -14.16 -20.00 35.26
CA ILE A 971 -14.68 -21.04 36.14
C ILE A 971 -14.59 -20.56 37.59
N GLU A 972 -15.76 -20.37 38.19
CA GLU A 972 -15.91 -20.04 39.60
C GLU A 972 -16.06 -21.31 40.46
N PHE A 973 -15.48 -21.28 41.66
CA PHE A 973 -15.56 -22.35 42.65
C PHE A 973 -15.40 -21.80 44.07
N SER A 974 -15.93 -22.51 45.05
CA SER A 974 -16.03 -22.04 46.44
C SER A 974 -14.95 -22.60 47.37
N ARG A 975 -14.36 -23.75 47.02
CA ARG A 975 -13.48 -24.53 47.91
C ARG A 975 -11.98 -24.41 47.58
N PRO A 976 -11.07 -24.61 48.55
CA PRO A 976 -9.64 -24.48 48.32
C PRO A 976 -9.05 -25.61 47.46
N LEU A 977 -7.99 -25.28 46.71
CA LEU A 977 -7.19 -26.24 45.92
C LEU A 977 -5.94 -26.70 46.69
N GLU A 978 -5.40 -27.85 46.28
CA GLU A 978 -4.10 -28.34 46.78
C GLU A 978 -2.96 -27.74 45.97
N LYS A 979 -2.15 -26.89 46.61
CA LYS A 979 -1.08 -26.12 45.96
C LYS A 979 -0.07 -27.00 45.20
N ALA A 980 0.32 -28.13 45.78
CA ALA A 980 1.27 -29.05 45.17
C ALA A 980 0.70 -29.69 43.88
N LEU A 981 -0.57 -30.11 43.90
CA LEU A 981 -1.24 -30.72 42.74
C LEU A 981 -1.46 -29.68 41.63
N PHE A 982 -1.88 -28.47 42.00
CA PHE A 982 -2.05 -27.37 41.05
C PHE A 982 -0.74 -27.02 40.34
N LEU A 983 0.36 -26.87 41.08
CA LEU A 983 1.69 -26.60 40.51
C LEU A 983 2.17 -27.73 39.60
N GLN A 984 1.95 -28.99 40.00
CA GLN A 984 2.31 -30.15 39.18
C GLN A 984 1.55 -30.15 37.86
N ARG A 985 0.25 -29.87 37.89
CA ARG A 985 -0.60 -29.81 36.69
C ARG A 985 -0.23 -28.66 35.78
N CYS A 986 0.02 -27.46 36.33
CA CYS A 986 0.48 -26.31 35.56
C CYS A 986 1.80 -26.60 34.82
N LYS A 987 2.77 -27.25 35.49
CA LYS A 987 4.04 -27.64 34.86
C LYS A 987 3.88 -28.70 33.77
N ALA A 988 2.91 -29.61 33.93
CA ALA A 988 2.62 -30.65 32.93
C ALA A 988 1.98 -30.11 31.64
N LEU A 989 1.41 -28.89 31.66
CA LEU A 989 0.75 -28.30 30.49
C LEU A 989 1.72 -28.14 29.31
N LYS A 990 2.96 -27.73 29.57
CA LYS A 990 3.99 -27.52 28.54
C LYS A 990 4.24 -28.76 27.69
N SER A 991 4.36 -29.93 28.34
CA SER A 991 4.56 -31.22 27.66
C SER A 991 3.30 -31.78 27.00
N SER A 992 2.12 -31.27 27.35
CA SER A 992 0.84 -31.75 26.81
C SER A 992 0.33 -30.95 25.60
N LEU A 993 1.04 -29.89 25.19
CA LEU A 993 0.65 -29.06 24.06
C LEU A 993 0.72 -29.86 22.76
N LYS A 994 -0.41 -29.99 22.07
CA LYS A 994 -0.49 -30.63 20.75
C LYS A 994 0.07 -29.71 19.66
N PRO A 995 0.89 -30.24 18.73
CA PRO A 995 1.53 -29.44 17.69
C PRO A 995 0.62 -29.07 16.50
N SER A 996 -0.44 -29.84 16.25
CA SER A 996 -1.40 -29.64 15.14
C SER A 996 -2.85 -29.75 15.63
N SER A 997 -3.79 -29.06 14.95
CA SER A 997 -5.16 -28.70 15.37
C SER A 997 -5.27 -27.79 16.61
N PHE A 998 -4.28 -27.79 17.50
CA PHE A 998 -4.22 -27.03 18.77
C PHE A 998 -5.41 -27.24 19.74
N THR A 999 -6.44 -27.99 19.34
CA THR A 999 -7.66 -28.24 20.10
C THR A 999 -7.37 -28.98 21.40
N GLY A 1000 -7.79 -28.37 22.51
CA GLY A 1000 -7.56 -28.81 23.87
C GLY A 1000 -6.32 -28.19 24.54
N ASN A 1001 -5.53 -27.37 23.83
CA ASN A 1001 -4.36 -26.71 24.41
C ASN A 1001 -4.79 -25.54 25.32
N ILE A 1002 -4.23 -25.50 26.53
CA ILE A 1002 -4.37 -24.38 27.48
C ILE A 1002 -3.07 -23.57 27.44
N TYR A 1003 -3.14 -22.28 27.08
CA TYR A 1003 -1.96 -21.42 26.94
C TYR A 1003 -1.72 -20.50 28.13
N HIS A 1004 -2.79 -19.99 28.74
CA HIS A 1004 -2.71 -19.07 29.87
C HIS A 1004 -3.82 -19.36 30.89
N ILE A 1005 -3.44 -19.34 32.17
CA ILE A 1005 -4.35 -19.47 33.30
C ILE A 1005 -4.11 -18.30 34.24
N SER A 1006 -5.15 -17.58 34.63
CA SER A 1006 -5.03 -16.51 35.63
C SER A 1006 -6.27 -16.40 36.50
N GLY A 1007 -6.14 -16.02 37.76
CA GLY A 1007 -7.30 -15.80 38.62
C GLY A 1007 -6.95 -15.76 40.10
N LYS A 1008 -7.98 -15.90 40.94
CA LYS A 1008 -7.87 -15.90 42.40
C LYS A 1008 -8.24 -17.26 42.96
N VAL A 1009 -7.34 -17.82 43.76
CA VAL A 1009 -7.47 -19.18 44.30
C VAL A 1009 -7.16 -19.16 45.79
N LEU A 1010 -7.93 -19.90 46.58
CA LEU A 1010 -7.60 -20.24 47.95
C LEU A 1010 -6.89 -21.60 47.96
N PHE A 1011 -5.76 -21.72 48.66
CA PHE A 1011 -5.06 -23.00 48.79
C PHE A 1011 -5.26 -23.59 50.19
N SER A 1012 -5.27 -24.92 50.31
CA SER A 1012 -5.43 -25.61 51.61
C SER A 1012 -4.35 -25.25 52.63
N ASP A 1013 -3.17 -24.79 52.18
CA ASP A 1013 -2.03 -24.39 53.01
C ASP A 1013 -2.01 -22.89 53.38
N ASN A 1014 -3.02 -22.10 52.96
CA ASN A 1014 -3.04 -20.66 53.18
C ASN A 1014 -4.44 -20.08 53.36
N ASP A 1015 -4.62 -19.28 54.42
CA ASP A 1015 -5.91 -18.64 54.72
C ASP A 1015 -6.19 -17.39 53.87
N ARG A 1016 -5.21 -16.90 53.11
CA ARG A 1016 -5.37 -15.75 52.21
C ARG A 1016 -5.56 -16.19 50.77
N GLN A 1017 -6.44 -15.50 50.05
CA GLN A 1017 -6.56 -15.66 48.61
C GLN A 1017 -5.23 -15.30 47.93
N MET A 1018 -4.86 -16.13 46.96
CA MET A 1018 -3.67 -15.98 46.15
C MET A 1018 -4.06 -15.65 44.72
N VAL A 1019 -3.37 -14.69 44.13
CA VAL A 1019 -3.42 -14.45 42.69
C VAL A 1019 -2.45 -15.40 42.02
N VAL A 1020 -2.96 -16.17 41.06
CA VAL A 1020 -2.17 -17.13 40.29
C VAL A 1020 -2.12 -16.69 38.83
N ASN A 1021 -0.96 -16.86 38.21
CA ASN A 1021 -0.78 -16.72 36.77
C ASN A 1021 0.15 -17.83 36.27
N CYS A 1022 -0.30 -18.60 35.29
CA CYS A 1022 0.46 -19.67 34.65
C CYS A 1022 0.47 -19.47 33.14
N ASN A 1023 1.66 -19.47 32.56
CA ASN A 1023 1.85 -19.50 31.12
C ASN A 1023 2.45 -20.84 30.70
N SER A 1024 1.70 -21.62 29.91
CA SER A 1024 2.05 -23.00 29.56
C SER A 1024 3.28 -23.09 28.64
N ILE A 1025 3.53 -22.08 27.80
CA ILE A 1025 4.64 -22.09 26.82
C ILE A 1025 5.98 -21.86 27.51
N SER A 1026 6.06 -20.80 28.31
CA SER A 1026 7.24 -20.54 29.14
C SER A 1026 7.40 -21.59 30.24
N GLY A 1027 6.29 -22.14 30.75
CA GLY A 1027 6.26 -22.99 31.95
C GLY A 1027 6.35 -22.19 33.24
N ASN A 1028 6.26 -20.86 33.17
CA ASN A 1028 6.33 -19.98 34.33
C ASN A 1028 4.98 -19.97 35.06
N VAL A 1029 5.05 -20.16 36.37
CA VAL A 1029 3.90 -20.07 37.28
C VAL A 1029 4.25 -19.09 38.39
N THR A 1030 3.45 -18.05 38.54
CA THR A 1030 3.57 -17.08 39.63
C THR A 1030 2.37 -17.22 40.57
N ILE A 1031 2.65 -17.21 41.87
CA ILE A 1031 1.65 -17.25 42.94
C ILE A 1031 2.04 -16.14 43.91
N ALA A 1032 1.16 -15.15 44.09
CA ALA A 1032 1.37 -14.03 44.98
C ALA A 1032 0.13 -13.80 45.86
N PRO A 1033 0.29 -13.30 47.10
CA PRO A 1033 -0.85 -12.93 47.93
C PRO A 1033 -1.65 -11.81 47.26
N ASP A 1034 -2.98 -11.90 47.29
CA ASP A 1034 -3.83 -10.82 46.80
C ASP A 1034 -3.61 -9.56 47.66
N GLN A 1035 -3.12 -8.49 47.04
CA GLN A 1035 -2.87 -7.21 47.70
C GLN A 1035 -4.12 -6.31 47.71
N GLY A 1036 -5.24 -6.77 47.14
CA GLY A 1036 -6.46 -5.99 47.00
C GLY A 1036 -6.32 -4.98 45.86
N THR A 1037 -6.85 -5.31 44.69
CA THR A 1037 -6.96 -4.34 43.59
C THR A 1037 -7.96 -3.24 43.96
N HIS A 1038 -7.59 -1.97 43.76
CA HIS A 1038 -8.44 -0.80 44.04
C HIS A 1038 -9.68 -0.67 43.12
N HIS A 1039 -9.86 -1.58 42.16
CA HIS A 1039 -10.87 -1.51 41.10
C HIS A 1039 -11.73 -2.77 41.00
N GLY A 1040 -12.55 -3.05 42.01
CA GLY A 1040 -13.59 -4.08 41.91
C GLY A 1040 -14.73 -3.87 42.92
N PRO A 1041 -15.98 -4.30 42.63
CA PRO A 1041 -17.04 -4.34 43.61
C PRO A 1041 -16.62 -5.25 44.77
N ARG A 1042 -16.64 -4.73 45.99
CA ARG A 1042 -16.40 -5.48 47.23
C ARG A 1042 -17.54 -6.48 47.50
N THR A 1043 -17.74 -7.51 46.68
CA THR A 1043 -18.78 -8.51 46.95
C THR A 1043 -18.55 -9.81 46.18
N THR A 1044 -17.70 -10.70 46.71
CA THR A 1044 -17.92 -12.18 46.85
C THR A 1044 -16.60 -12.86 47.20
N ASN A 1045 -16.57 -13.69 48.24
CA ASN A 1045 -15.42 -14.51 48.65
C ASN A 1045 -15.09 -15.67 47.67
N ASN A 1046 -15.58 -15.62 46.42
CA ASN A 1046 -15.53 -16.74 45.49
C ASN A 1046 -14.16 -16.82 44.80
N CYS A 1047 -13.60 -18.03 44.67
CA CYS A 1047 -12.41 -18.29 43.88
C CYS A 1047 -12.80 -18.42 42.40
N TYR A 1048 -11.93 -17.98 41.50
CA TYR A 1048 -12.16 -18.12 40.07
C TYR A 1048 -10.86 -18.28 39.29
N LEU A 1049 -10.94 -19.02 38.19
CA LEU A 1049 -9.84 -19.18 37.24
C LEU A 1049 -10.32 -18.90 35.82
N MET A 1050 -9.56 -18.05 35.13
CA MET A 1050 -9.70 -17.77 33.71
C MET A 1050 -8.75 -18.67 32.93
N PHE A 1051 -9.29 -19.44 32.00
CA PHE A 1051 -8.53 -20.29 31.08
C PHE A 1051 -8.59 -19.71 29.68
N HIS A 1052 -7.42 -19.61 29.03
CA HIS A 1052 -7.31 -19.23 27.63
C HIS A 1052 -6.69 -20.39 26.83
N GLY A 1053 -7.36 -20.80 25.77
CA GLY A 1053 -6.92 -21.92 24.94
C GLY A 1053 -7.75 -22.11 23.67
N VAL A 1054 -7.49 -23.18 22.93
CA VAL A 1054 -8.17 -23.47 21.67
C VAL A 1054 -9.12 -24.66 21.86
N GLY A 1055 -10.39 -24.48 21.48
CA GLY A 1055 -11.40 -25.55 21.53
C GLY A 1055 -11.58 -26.19 22.90
N LEU A 1056 -11.53 -25.38 23.97
CA LEU A 1056 -11.73 -25.84 25.34
C LEU A 1056 -13.22 -26.09 25.61
N THR A 1057 -13.52 -27.04 26.49
CA THR A 1057 -14.89 -27.29 26.98
C THR A 1057 -14.96 -27.03 28.48
N GLN A 1058 -16.07 -26.46 28.93
CA GLN A 1058 -16.25 -26.13 30.35
C GLN A 1058 -16.18 -27.37 31.24
N GLU A 1059 -16.74 -28.50 30.80
CA GLU A 1059 -16.69 -29.78 31.53
C GLU A 1059 -15.26 -30.31 31.66
N GLY A 1060 -14.49 -30.30 30.57
CA GLY A 1060 -13.09 -30.76 30.60
C GLY A 1060 -12.22 -29.92 31.52
N LEU A 1061 -12.47 -28.60 31.59
CA LEU A 1061 -11.77 -27.71 32.52
C LEU A 1061 -12.20 -27.92 33.98
N LYS A 1062 -13.49 -28.19 34.24
CA LYS A 1062 -13.97 -28.58 35.58
C LYS A 1062 -13.31 -29.87 36.04
N ASP A 1063 -13.20 -30.87 35.17
CA ASP A 1063 -12.48 -32.11 35.46
C ASP A 1063 -11.00 -31.85 35.72
N TRP A 1064 -10.35 -31.01 34.92
CA TRP A 1064 -8.95 -30.60 35.15
C TRP A 1064 -8.77 -29.99 36.56
N LEU A 1065 -9.71 -29.14 37.01
CA LEU A 1065 -9.69 -28.54 38.34
C LEU A 1065 -9.94 -29.53 39.47
N ARG A 1066 -10.84 -30.51 39.29
CA ARG A 1066 -11.07 -31.59 40.27
C ARG A 1066 -9.79 -32.37 40.58
N HIS A 1067 -8.92 -32.55 39.59
CA HIS A 1067 -7.62 -33.19 39.80
C HIS A 1067 -6.62 -32.35 40.59
N CYS A 1068 -6.88 -31.05 40.77
CA CYS A 1068 -6.11 -30.15 41.62
C CYS A 1068 -6.68 -30.04 43.05
N ALA A 1069 -7.81 -30.70 43.33
CA ALA A 1069 -8.44 -30.76 44.64
C ALA A 1069 -8.16 -32.12 45.32
N LYS A 1070 -8.54 -32.24 46.60
CA LYS A 1070 -8.41 -33.47 47.37
C LYS A 1070 -9.31 -34.56 46.76
N GLN A 1071 -8.67 -35.58 46.16
CA GLN A 1071 -9.40 -36.66 45.49
C GLN A 1071 -10.12 -37.57 46.49
N LYS A 1072 -11.28 -38.10 46.06
CA LYS A 1072 -12.01 -39.12 46.81
C LYS A 1072 -11.15 -40.38 46.92
N VAL A 1073 -10.99 -40.90 48.13
CA VAL A 1073 -10.27 -42.15 48.37
C VAL A 1073 -10.96 -43.29 47.61
N ALA A 1074 -10.24 -43.97 46.71
CA ALA A 1074 -10.80 -45.05 45.91
C ALA A 1074 -11.15 -46.25 46.80
N LYS A 1075 -12.32 -46.86 46.55
CA LYS A 1075 -12.73 -48.10 47.23
C LYS A 1075 -11.76 -49.23 46.87
N LYS A 1076 -11.35 -50.01 47.86
CA LYS A 1076 -10.55 -51.21 47.63
C LYS A 1076 -11.44 -52.30 47.03
N ILE A 1077 -10.95 -52.96 45.98
CA ILE A 1077 -11.66 -54.06 45.30
C ILE A 1077 -11.56 -55.31 46.17
N LYS A 1078 -12.67 -56.04 46.33
CA LYS A 1078 -12.68 -57.33 47.05
C LYS A 1078 -11.74 -58.33 46.38
N LYS A 1079 -10.93 -59.00 47.18
CA LYS A 1079 -10.04 -60.07 46.75
C LYS A 1079 -10.83 -61.36 46.52
N ASN A 1080 -10.39 -62.16 45.56
CA ASN A 1080 -10.81 -63.54 45.32
C ASN A 1080 -9.57 -64.42 45.06
N LYS A 1081 -9.75 -65.75 44.93
CA LYS A 1081 -8.63 -66.68 44.70
C LYS A 1081 -7.77 -66.33 43.47
N ARG A 1082 -8.33 -65.66 42.45
CA ARG A 1082 -7.64 -65.29 41.21
C ARG A 1082 -6.86 -63.97 41.31
N THR A 1083 -7.18 -63.10 42.28
CA THR A 1083 -6.53 -61.80 42.47
C THR A 1083 -5.40 -61.83 43.50
N LEU A 1084 -5.13 -62.98 44.12
CA LEU A 1084 -4.03 -63.14 45.09
C LEU A 1084 -2.69 -63.24 44.35
N THR A 1085 -1.73 -62.45 44.79
CA THR A 1085 -0.36 -62.49 44.27
C THR A 1085 0.39 -63.73 44.79
N ALA A 1086 1.38 -64.21 44.03
CA ALA A 1086 2.21 -65.35 44.46
C ALA A 1086 2.94 -65.10 45.80
N GLN A 1087 3.21 -63.83 46.14
CA GLN A 1087 3.80 -63.44 47.43
C GLN A 1087 2.80 -63.58 48.59
N GLU A 1088 1.53 -63.20 48.38
CA GLU A 1088 0.47 -63.37 49.37
C GLU A 1088 0.17 -64.85 49.62
N ILE A 1089 0.14 -65.67 48.57
CA ILE A 1089 -0.05 -67.14 48.71
C ILE A 1089 1.08 -67.75 49.54
N ARG A 1090 2.34 -67.32 49.30
CA ARG A 1090 3.48 -67.75 50.13
C ARG A 1090 3.36 -67.26 51.58
N TYR A 1091 2.91 -66.03 51.80
CA TYR A 1091 2.70 -65.49 53.14
C TYR A 1091 1.63 -66.28 53.92
N ILE A 1092 0.50 -66.58 53.28
CA ILE A 1092 -0.57 -67.43 53.86
C ILE A 1092 0.00 -68.79 54.24
N HIS A 1093 0.80 -69.39 53.34
CA HIS A 1093 1.44 -70.67 53.63
C HIS A 1093 2.40 -70.58 54.81
N VAL A 1094 3.35 -69.64 54.83
CA VAL A 1094 4.33 -69.48 55.90
C VAL A 1094 3.67 -69.21 57.26
N LYS A 1095 2.54 -68.50 57.30
CA LYS A 1095 1.83 -68.23 58.55
C LYS A 1095 1.11 -69.45 59.13
N ARG A 1096 0.72 -70.41 58.28
CA ARG A 1096 -0.20 -71.52 58.62
C ARG A 1096 0.36 -72.93 58.33
N HIS A 1097 1.59 -73.05 57.83
CA HIS A 1097 2.19 -74.35 57.45
C HIS A 1097 2.49 -75.27 58.62
N LEU A 1098 2.44 -74.76 59.87
CA LEU A 1098 2.62 -75.52 61.10
C LEU A 1098 1.28 -75.87 61.79
N ASP A 1099 0.15 -75.50 61.18
CA ASP A 1099 -1.18 -75.82 61.70
C ASP A 1099 -1.42 -77.35 61.64
N PRO A 1100 -2.25 -77.91 62.53
CA PRO A 1100 -2.44 -79.36 62.62
C PRO A 1100 -2.97 -79.95 61.30
N LEU A 1101 -2.31 -81.01 60.85
CA LEU A 1101 -2.61 -81.67 59.58
C LEU A 1101 -3.90 -82.49 59.66
N PRO A 1102 -4.66 -82.61 58.56
CA PRO A 1102 -5.79 -83.52 58.47
C PRO A 1102 -5.37 -84.97 58.75
N PRO A 1103 -6.28 -85.82 59.27
CA PRO A 1103 -6.03 -87.23 59.48
C PRO A 1103 -5.51 -87.90 58.19
N GLY A 1104 -4.36 -88.57 58.27
CA GLY A 1104 -3.74 -89.23 57.12
C GLY A 1104 -2.70 -88.38 56.36
N TYR A 1105 -2.30 -87.21 56.86
CA TYR A 1105 -1.17 -86.44 56.33
C TYR A 1105 -0.07 -86.25 57.38
N PHE A 1106 1.20 -86.29 56.96
CA PHE A 1106 2.34 -85.93 57.80
C PHE A 1106 3.32 -85.04 57.03
N TYR A 1107 4.04 -84.18 57.74
CA TYR A 1107 5.05 -83.30 57.15
C TYR A 1107 6.44 -83.87 57.40
N ASN A 1108 7.21 -84.08 56.33
CA ASN A 1108 8.54 -84.72 56.41
C ASN A 1108 9.71 -83.73 56.49
N GLY A 1109 9.45 -82.45 56.74
CA GLY A 1109 10.45 -81.39 56.77
C GLY A 1109 10.73 -80.71 55.42
N HIS A 1110 10.13 -81.19 54.33
CA HIS A 1110 10.23 -80.56 53.00
C HIS A 1110 8.91 -80.56 52.22
N HIS A 1111 8.07 -81.58 52.37
CA HIS A 1111 6.79 -81.73 51.66
C HIS A 1111 5.71 -82.29 52.61
N PHE A 1112 4.45 -82.00 52.29
CA PHE A 1112 3.30 -82.65 52.94
C PHE A 1112 3.00 -83.95 52.21
N VAL A 1113 2.96 -85.07 52.94
CA VAL A 1113 2.82 -86.40 52.36
C VAL A 1113 1.53 -87.05 52.88
N SER A 1114 0.69 -87.52 51.96
CA SER A 1114 -0.52 -88.27 52.30
C SER A 1114 -0.18 -89.71 52.71
N PHE A 1115 -1.12 -90.39 53.38
CA PHE A 1115 -1.01 -91.80 53.77
C PHE A 1115 -0.78 -92.73 52.55
N PHE A 1116 -1.22 -92.31 51.36
CA PHE A 1116 -1.01 -93.02 50.10
C PHE A 1116 0.29 -92.64 49.36
N GLY A 1117 1.13 -91.77 49.97
CA GLY A 1117 2.45 -91.40 49.46
C GLY A 1117 2.49 -90.19 48.50
N GLU A 1118 1.37 -89.49 48.30
CA GLU A 1118 1.31 -88.31 47.44
C GLU A 1118 1.96 -87.11 48.12
N LYS A 1119 2.81 -86.38 47.39
CA LYS A 1119 3.58 -85.24 47.91
C LYS A 1119 2.97 -83.91 47.43
N GLN A 1120 2.78 -82.97 48.34
CA GLN A 1120 2.33 -81.61 48.04
C GLN A 1120 3.30 -80.57 48.60
N ASN A 1121 3.48 -79.47 47.84
CA ASN A 1121 4.37 -78.36 48.19
C ASN A 1121 3.72 -77.36 49.16
N PHE A 1122 2.39 -77.36 49.25
CA PHE A 1122 1.62 -76.50 50.14
C PHE A 1122 0.87 -77.37 51.15
N HIS A 1123 0.43 -76.75 52.25
CA HIS A 1123 -0.35 -77.43 53.27
C HIS A 1123 -1.62 -78.04 52.65
N PRO A 1124 -2.08 -79.25 53.04
CA PRO A 1124 -3.25 -79.89 52.44
C PRO A 1124 -4.55 -79.06 52.55
N LEU A 1125 -4.64 -78.18 53.55
CA LEU A 1125 -5.74 -77.22 53.74
C LEU A 1125 -5.47 -75.83 53.14
N MET A 1126 -4.53 -75.70 52.20
CA MET A 1126 -4.14 -74.40 51.64
C MET A 1126 -5.32 -73.65 51.01
N ASP A 1127 -6.23 -74.37 50.33
CA ASP A 1127 -7.43 -73.76 49.77
C ASP A 1127 -8.33 -73.13 50.83
N GLN A 1128 -8.45 -73.78 51.98
CA GLN A 1128 -9.23 -73.28 53.11
C GLN A 1128 -8.54 -72.06 53.75
N PHE A 1129 -7.21 -72.08 53.91
CA PHE A 1129 -6.45 -70.94 54.41
C PHE A 1129 -6.51 -69.73 53.47
N ILE A 1130 -6.54 -69.99 52.16
CA ILE A 1130 -6.77 -68.97 51.14
C ILE A 1130 -8.18 -68.39 51.28
N ASP A 1131 -9.21 -69.23 51.47
CA ASP A 1131 -10.59 -68.77 51.66
C ASP A 1131 -10.77 -67.95 52.94
N GLU A 1132 -10.17 -68.37 54.05
CA GLU A 1132 -10.16 -67.64 55.32
C GLU A 1132 -9.44 -66.29 55.20
N TYR A 1133 -8.26 -66.27 54.57
CA TYR A 1133 -7.52 -65.03 54.32
C TYR A 1133 -8.29 -64.07 53.41
N VAL A 1134 -8.91 -64.59 52.34
CA VAL A 1134 -9.75 -63.78 51.45
C VAL A 1134 -10.95 -63.23 52.21
N GLN A 1135 -11.58 -64.01 53.09
CA GLN A 1135 -12.70 -63.55 53.89
C GLN A 1135 -12.29 -62.46 54.90
N GLU A 1136 -11.14 -62.62 55.56
CA GLU A 1136 -10.60 -61.64 56.52
C GLU A 1136 -10.16 -60.35 55.82
N ALA A 1137 -9.40 -60.47 54.72
CA ALA A 1137 -9.00 -59.33 53.90
C ALA A 1137 -10.22 -58.61 53.30
N ASN A 1138 -11.25 -59.33 52.89
CA ASN A 1138 -12.49 -58.72 52.40
C ASN A 1138 -13.28 -58.03 53.50
N LYS A 1139 -13.27 -58.53 54.75
CA LYS A 1139 -13.85 -57.83 55.91
C LYS A 1139 -13.12 -56.52 56.18
N GLU A 1140 -11.79 -56.50 56.11
CA GLU A 1140 -10.99 -55.27 56.23
C GLU A 1140 -11.26 -54.29 55.07
N ILE A 1141 -11.36 -54.79 53.84
CA ILE A 1141 -11.72 -53.99 52.66
C ILE A 1141 -13.15 -53.43 52.80
N GLU A 1142 -14.10 -54.19 53.31
CA GLU A 1142 -15.47 -53.73 53.60
C GLU A 1142 -15.51 -52.72 54.73
N HIS A 1143 -14.67 -52.87 55.75
CA HIS A 1143 -14.54 -51.87 56.81
C HIS A 1143 -13.98 -50.55 56.26
N PHE A 1144 -12.87 -50.61 55.51
CA PHE A 1144 -12.28 -49.47 54.83
C PHE A 1144 -13.26 -48.80 53.85
N ASN A 1145 -13.97 -49.58 53.02
CA ASN A 1145 -14.94 -49.04 52.07
C ASN A 1145 -16.14 -48.40 52.78
N ARG A 1146 -16.56 -48.92 53.94
CA ARG A 1146 -17.59 -48.28 54.79
C ARG A 1146 -17.09 -46.98 55.41
N GLU A 1147 -15.85 -46.92 55.86
CA GLU A 1147 -15.23 -45.66 56.33
C GLU A 1147 -15.15 -44.61 55.21
N VAL A 1148 -14.83 -45.05 53.98
CA VAL A 1148 -14.86 -44.19 52.79
C VAL A 1148 -16.28 -43.70 52.46
N ASP A 1149 -17.31 -44.53 52.68
CA ASP A 1149 -18.72 -44.15 52.47
C ASP A 1149 -19.25 -43.19 53.55
N LEU A 1150 -18.68 -43.22 54.77
CA LEU A 1150 -19.01 -42.31 55.87
C LEU A 1150 -18.35 -40.92 55.75
N GLN A 1151 -17.33 -40.77 54.89
CA GLN A 1151 -16.74 -39.47 54.61
C GLN A 1151 -17.59 -38.69 53.60
N PRO A 1152 -18.23 -37.56 53.98
CA PRO A 1152 -18.93 -36.72 53.03
C PRO A 1152 -17.91 -36.11 52.05
N HIS A 1153 -17.93 -36.58 50.81
CA HIS A 1153 -17.18 -35.97 49.72
C HIS A 1153 -18.11 -34.99 49.01
N VAL A 1154 -17.75 -33.72 49.06
CA VAL A 1154 -18.51 -32.63 48.44
C VAL A 1154 -17.64 -32.05 47.33
N ASP A 1155 -18.20 -31.89 46.14
CA ASP A 1155 -17.46 -31.50 44.93
C ASP A 1155 -16.90 -30.07 45.08
N LEU A 1156 -15.86 -29.76 44.31
CA LEU A 1156 -15.23 -28.44 44.26
C LEU A 1156 -16.24 -27.32 43.88
N PHE A 1157 -17.27 -27.68 43.13
CA PHE A 1157 -18.30 -26.79 42.59
C PHE A 1157 -19.61 -26.82 43.36
N ASP A 1158 -19.71 -27.66 44.41
CA ASP A 1158 -20.88 -27.67 45.28
C ASP A 1158 -20.81 -26.46 46.25
N PRO A 1159 -21.94 -25.76 46.48
CA PRO A 1159 -22.00 -24.54 47.27
C PRO A 1159 -21.60 -24.69 48.74
#